data_AF-A0A1Y2ALL3-F1
#
_entry.id   AF-A0A1Y2ALL3-F1
#
_cell.length_a   1.000
_cell.length_b   1.000
_cell.length_c   1.000
_cell.angle_alpha   90.00
_cell.angle_beta   90.00
_cell.angle_gamma   90.00
#
_symmetry.space_group_name_H-M   'P 1'
#
loop_
_entity.id
_entity.type
_entity.pdbx_description
1 polymer ?
#
loop_
_entity_poly.entity_id
_entity_poly.type
_entity_poly.pdbx_seq_one_letter_code
_entity_poly.pdbx_strand_id
1 'polypeptide(L)'
;MIVPDKYNEVETINNNVRNVKRELGSTTNVIKAVLNKCTSIKRNICVNTQENQTIVKGSPCIITDGDYKGLYIATSEIRTSSGTTNCFRYDVGYCSDVSSTEIKSYQYIKERIEAIGQPIEKMILTIGMNSIVPFKHDYKNENIESGTYFVYDDNKLPFESSTFKSANAYNCSIQYEYSENGDVAANGYACNVLNGANKYYYDRKNKKVLFASNNKWKKETAEGYYFFNEFDRAATVTVTTDGNEEIDDDIKLRQGIVRNTGYYLNSAVTDKPVVISYDNSEYGVYEIANNDLHYCTVNKDMTCKSNNIDDKISSEDICYDSNSKKLYIVEEIITMKGEEQVTTTKCYTGTFSTMKYAYMNYKLYQLNGLSVQEVGSGYYVLNEEKEAFSSLYPETPYQIIHCTEDNYCTEINEDINLSQDVIINKAGEGENYFLRYYKNPEKFMNNNMNGCCYLDNDGILPTEEGASYGEHSCYRSGICINYAYASHNILSKDGNYYVDSRITYNSENDCISYNGACYEEGKRKFIFYGGYLYIHEKECLSNAGKGLYLIKDGLPFDSDEWTSLSGTSEVCYYNGNGACDNDELNTYKKHKYILNSAVEGKSIVSYDTELDSWRTVKEDGVYIFFEDNFEHYNAYSIDAQDRREYIVYQIKNGKLRDVTNEFKNTGFYIQEELFVEKTREGWEDGEKIIENVNVVGNHKCTAIETGELIELNEFCYSDSKGMCVAKTDINDLTININNCMFNDEENSYYYFINDGLYQVNRRTYQLIKENGLYIINSENKEYEDSIENEAKSYLCENGKCSLEKELDSQYYLNIASQSMGKSVILYYDSKSKLWKKTKKDGLYFFNENGYPVGEDENPEYKFSVSDNGNTIKNINGIGKYISKSNPEQIFIIHYNSDGWNSTVAIANCDVSDDGTVTSSVSLKGGDICSGSNGKFMLIKGINKKAKREDENTTIEYNSVILEGKDGEEKYYYLPDDNKLVYMNENHVNEVTGKYSIIIDNDTSLPLNDEDKRNCSLYQCEIKKGCLLVDPSTLVEGKRYINDLSDDKKLVKYMGNEEWIIEKEIGYYFFDKNMNPVGLNGVPSEAYEIYKENGFIKQKSIKDSTIVGFYFNKANSNKVLLNNNNKYWSKGIEIHPSNVTEIEEGISCQTTNETITYAKGDYCYKSG
;
A
#
# COMPACT_ATOMS: atom_id res chain seq x y z
N MET A 1 -20.98 44.69 33.66
CA MET A 1 -21.54 45.99 34.10
C MET A 1 -20.53 47.14 33.83
N ILE A 2 -20.98 48.22 33.15
CA ILE A 2 -20.30 49.49 32.77
C ILE A 2 -19.15 49.44 31.72
N VAL A 3 -19.53 49.87 30.51
CA VAL A 3 -18.71 50.31 29.36
C VAL A 3 -18.07 51.69 29.64
N PRO A 4 -16.92 52.01 29.03
CA PRO A 4 -16.76 53.34 28.45
C PRO A 4 -16.46 53.34 26.94
N ASP A 5 -17.14 54.28 26.30
CA ASP A 5 -17.19 54.63 24.89
C ASP A 5 -15.86 55.12 24.27
N LYS A 6 -15.59 54.63 23.06
CA LYS A 6 -15.53 55.37 21.78
C LYS A 6 -14.84 56.77 21.68
N TYR A 7 -14.04 56.87 20.60
CA TYR A 7 -13.67 58.04 19.75
C TYR A 7 -12.55 59.01 20.21
N ASN A 8 -11.47 59.15 19.42
CA ASN A 8 -11.42 60.09 18.29
C ASN A 8 -10.10 60.05 17.49
N GLU A 9 -10.22 60.35 16.20
CA GLU A 9 -9.17 60.69 15.24
C GLU A 9 -8.36 61.94 15.67
N VAL A 10 -7.14 62.11 15.14
CA VAL A 10 -6.79 63.10 14.10
C VAL A 10 -5.26 63.30 14.02
N GLU A 11 -4.77 63.04 12.81
CA GLU A 11 -3.69 63.65 12.02
C GLU A 11 -2.33 64.12 12.58
N THR A 12 -1.39 63.89 11.65
CA THR A 12 -0.33 64.76 11.13
C THR A 12 1.12 64.52 11.56
N ILE A 13 1.85 64.03 10.55
CA ILE A 13 3.28 63.89 10.39
C ILE A 13 3.92 65.27 10.18
N ASN A 14 5.06 65.55 10.83
CA ASN A 14 6.15 66.32 10.20
C ASN A 14 7.53 66.13 10.85
N ASN A 15 8.42 65.49 10.07
CA ASN A 15 9.83 65.79 9.81
C ASN A 15 10.77 66.24 10.95
N ASN A 16 11.80 65.43 11.26
CA ASN A 16 13.19 65.64 10.79
C ASN A 16 14.26 64.78 11.51
N VAL A 17 14.91 63.90 10.73
CA VAL A 17 16.35 63.58 10.60
C VAL A 17 17.29 63.62 11.84
N ARG A 18 17.90 62.47 12.22
CA ARG A 18 19.36 62.16 12.03
C ARG A 18 19.84 60.85 12.66
N ASN A 19 20.37 59.99 11.77
CA ASN A 19 21.57 59.12 11.84
C ASN A 19 21.68 58.00 12.89
N VAL A 20 21.85 56.75 12.42
CA VAL A 20 23.10 55.95 12.41
C VAL A 20 22.93 54.69 11.52
N LYS A 21 24.07 54.13 11.10
CA LYS A 21 24.42 53.32 9.91
C LYS A 21 23.85 51.89 9.76
N ARG A 22 23.81 51.48 8.48
CA ARG A 22 23.61 50.15 7.87
C ARG A 22 24.45 49.01 8.45
N GLU A 23 23.81 47.87 8.67
CA GLU A 23 24.31 46.53 8.31
C GLU A 23 23.37 45.94 7.25
N LEU A 24 23.95 45.46 6.15
CA LEU A 24 23.25 44.93 4.97
C LEU A 24 22.89 43.45 5.22
N GLY A 25 21.81 43.23 5.97
CA GLY A 25 21.03 41.99 5.87
C GLY A 25 20.07 42.11 4.68
N SER A 26 20.06 41.12 3.79
CA SER A 26 19.07 40.98 2.72
C SER A 26 17.66 40.84 3.34
N THR A 27 17.00 41.97 3.60
CA THR A 27 15.58 42.01 3.86
C THR A 27 14.87 41.65 2.56
N THR A 28 14.33 40.43 2.47
CA THR A 28 13.19 40.19 1.60
C THR A 28 12.13 41.22 1.98
N ASN A 29 11.85 42.15 1.07
CA ASN A 29 10.77 43.11 1.25
C ASN A 29 9.46 42.31 1.36
N VAL A 30 9.00 42.06 2.59
CA VAL A 30 7.64 41.62 2.85
C VAL A 30 6.76 42.83 2.59
N ILE A 31 6.22 42.92 1.38
CA ILE A 31 5.23 43.93 1.01
C ILE A 31 3.96 43.63 1.83
N LYS A 32 3.67 44.44 2.84
CA LYS A 32 2.32 44.53 3.42
C LYS A 32 1.40 45.11 2.35
N ALA A 33 0.70 44.25 1.63
CA ALA A 33 -0.27 44.68 0.63
C ALA A 33 -1.51 45.24 1.33
N VAL A 34 -1.92 46.45 0.94
CA VAL A 34 -3.32 46.88 1.05
C VAL A 34 -4.09 46.02 0.06
N LEU A 35 -4.85 45.04 0.55
CA LEU A 35 -5.43 43.98 -0.28
C LEU A 35 -6.75 44.46 -0.89
N ASN A 36 -6.80 44.55 -2.23
CA ASN A 36 -8.05 44.79 -2.92
C ASN A 36 -9.01 43.62 -2.66
N LYS A 37 -10.25 43.91 -2.26
CA LYS A 37 -11.25 42.89 -1.95
C LYS A 37 -12.11 42.62 -3.18
N CYS A 38 -12.39 41.35 -3.43
CA CYS A 38 -13.18 40.90 -4.57
C CYS A 38 -14.16 39.79 -4.21
N THR A 39 -15.13 39.56 -5.08
CA THR A 39 -15.98 38.37 -5.10
C THR A 39 -15.90 37.69 -6.46
N SER A 40 -16.23 36.40 -6.50
CA SER A 40 -16.30 35.61 -7.74
C SER A 40 -17.48 34.65 -7.64
N ILE A 41 -18.42 34.79 -8.58
CA ILE A 41 -19.53 33.83 -8.76
C ILE A 41 -19.17 32.72 -9.76
N LYS A 42 -18.07 32.89 -10.51
CA LYS A 42 -17.61 31.94 -11.52
C LYS A 42 -16.09 32.05 -11.66
N ARG A 43 -15.42 30.90 -11.75
CA ARG A 43 -13.96 30.80 -11.81
C ARG A 43 -13.32 31.82 -12.77
N ASN A 44 -12.28 32.51 -12.29
CA ASN A 44 -11.49 33.52 -13.01
C ASN A 44 -12.25 34.79 -13.46
N ILE A 45 -13.48 35.00 -12.94
CA ILE A 45 -14.25 36.22 -13.13
C ILE A 45 -14.38 36.89 -11.75
N CYS A 46 -13.49 37.85 -11.49
CA CYS A 46 -13.50 38.63 -10.27
C CYS A 46 -14.32 39.89 -10.47
N VAL A 47 -14.97 40.32 -9.39
CA VAL A 47 -15.71 41.58 -9.29
C VAL A 47 -15.17 42.34 -8.09
N ASN A 48 -14.86 43.62 -8.27
CA ASN A 48 -14.36 44.46 -7.18
C ASN A 48 -15.52 44.76 -6.20
N THR A 49 -15.31 44.54 -4.91
CA THR A 49 -16.30 44.86 -3.87
C THR A 49 -16.12 46.26 -3.27
N GLN A 50 -15.08 46.99 -3.68
CA GLN A 50 -14.79 48.34 -3.21
C GLN A 50 -15.46 49.35 -4.15
N GLU A 51 -16.40 50.13 -3.62
CA GLU A 51 -17.08 51.19 -4.38
C GLU A 51 -16.08 52.23 -4.90
N ASN A 52 -16.29 52.69 -6.14
CA ASN A 52 -15.50 53.72 -6.82
C ASN A 52 -13.99 53.41 -7.01
N GLN A 53 -13.59 52.15 -6.90
CA GLN A 53 -12.23 51.71 -7.20
C GLN A 53 -12.22 50.72 -8.38
N THR A 54 -11.16 50.76 -9.19
CA THR A 54 -10.89 49.74 -10.22
C THR A 54 -9.56 49.10 -9.90
N ILE A 55 -9.52 47.78 -9.82
CA ILE A 55 -8.27 47.05 -9.57
C ILE A 55 -7.56 46.91 -10.91
N VAL A 56 -6.37 47.51 -11.04
CA VAL A 56 -5.61 47.50 -12.29
C VAL A 56 -4.96 46.15 -12.56
N LYS A 57 -4.72 45.84 -13.83
CA LYS A 57 -3.99 44.64 -14.26
C LYS A 57 -2.65 44.52 -13.51
N GLY A 58 -2.33 43.34 -12.98
CA GLY A 58 -1.13 43.08 -12.18
C GLY A 58 -1.30 43.28 -10.67
N SER A 59 -2.45 43.80 -10.22
CA SER A 59 -2.75 43.94 -8.79
C SER A 59 -3.33 42.65 -8.20
N PRO A 60 -3.00 42.32 -6.93
CA PRO A 60 -3.63 41.21 -6.21
C PRO A 60 -5.07 41.57 -5.82
N CYS A 61 -5.90 40.54 -5.69
CA CYS A 61 -7.32 40.58 -5.40
C CYS A 61 -7.65 39.38 -4.49
N ILE A 62 -8.23 39.62 -3.32
CA ILE A 62 -8.57 38.56 -2.35
C ILE A 62 -10.06 38.31 -2.33
N ILE A 63 -10.41 37.03 -2.36
CA ILE A 63 -11.77 36.53 -2.15
C ILE A 63 -11.78 35.79 -0.82
N THR A 64 -12.50 36.30 0.17
CA THR A 64 -12.53 35.76 1.53
C THR A 64 -13.62 34.71 1.74
N ASP A 65 -14.68 34.73 0.92
CA ASP A 65 -15.92 33.98 1.16
C ASP A 65 -16.42 33.25 -0.10
N GLY A 66 -17.09 32.12 0.10
CA GLY A 66 -17.67 31.26 -0.96
C GLY A 66 -16.71 30.23 -1.57
N ASP A 67 -17.21 29.43 -2.51
CA ASP A 67 -16.50 28.30 -3.16
C ASP A 67 -15.23 28.72 -3.93
N TYR A 68 -15.05 30.03 -4.13
CA TYR A 68 -13.93 30.61 -4.86
C TYR A 68 -12.96 31.42 -4.00
N LYS A 69 -12.91 31.18 -2.68
CA LYS A 69 -11.95 31.83 -1.78
C LYS A 69 -10.50 31.63 -2.23
N GLY A 70 -9.66 32.65 -2.00
CA GLY A 70 -8.23 32.60 -2.30
C GLY A 70 -7.64 33.91 -2.84
N LEU A 71 -6.34 33.86 -3.13
CA LEU A 71 -5.56 34.96 -3.69
C LEU A 71 -5.55 34.90 -5.23
N TYR A 72 -5.93 36.02 -5.87
CA TYR A 72 -6.00 36.17 -7.32
C TYR A 72 -5.07 37.29 -7.81
N ILE A 73 -4.55 37.15 -9.03
CA ILE A 73 -3.88 38.23 -9.77
C ILE A 73 -4.82 38.77 -10.86
N ALA A 74 -4.96 40.10 -10.96
CA ALA A 74 -5.73 40.74 -12.02
C ALA A 74 -5.02 40.58 -13.37
N THR A 75 -5.66 39.94 -14.35
CA THR A 75 -5.14 39.79 -15.72
C THR A 75 -5.66 40.88 -16.67
N SER A 76 -6.76 41.54 -16.28
CA SER A 76 -7.29 42.78 -16.83
C SER A 76 -7.91 43.63 -15.70
N GLU A 77 -8.46 44.81 -16.01
CA GLU A 77 -9.11 45.65 -15.00
C GLU A 77 -10.31 44.93 -14.35
N ILE A 78 -10.34 44.89 -13.02
CA ILE A 78 -11.48 44.36 -12.26
C ILE A 78 -12.36 45.53 -11.80
N ARG A 79 -13.59 45.54 -12.29
CA ARG A 79 -14.62 46.55 -12.02
C ARG A 79 -15.72 45.95 -11.12
N THR A 80 -16.67 46.78 -10.70
CA THR A 80 -17.85 46.38 -9.90
C THR A 80 -18.84 45.50 -10.68
N SER A 81 -18.61 45.27 -11.98
CA SER A 81 -19.28 44.25 -12.78
C SER A 81 -18.32 43.68 -13.83
N SER A 82 -18.37 42.37 -14.06
CA SER A 82 -17.62 41.69 -15.12
C SER A 82 -18.35 40.44 -15.59
N GLY A 83 -18.37 40.21 -16.91
CA GLY A 83 -18.87 38.98 -17.53
C GLY A 83 -17.77 38.14 -18.19
N THR A 84 -16.51 38.57 -18.10
CA THR A 84 -15.37 37.96 -18.79
C THR A 84 -14.22 37.68 -17.83
N THR A 85 -13.39 36.72 -18.20
CA THR A 85 -12.18 36.34 -17.45
C THR A 85 -11.25 37.54 -17.29
N ASN A 86 -11.00 37.95 -16.05
CA ASN A 86 -10.23 39.17 -15.72
C ASN A 86 -9.26 39.01 -14.54
N CYS A 87 -9.25 37.83 -13.92
CA CYS A 87 -8.33 37.49 -12.83
C CYS A 87 -7.95 36.00 -12.90
N PHE A 88 -6.93 35.59 -12.16
CA PHE A 88 -6.46 34.21 -12.14
C PHE A 88 -6.02 33.78 -10.74
N ARG A 89 -6.36 32.56 -10.30
CA ARG A 89 -5.92 31.95 -9.02
C ARG A 89 -5.10 30.67 -9.23
N TYR A 90 -4.47 30.20 -8.17
CA TYR A 90 -3.93 28.84 -8.08
C TYR A 90 -5.05 27.78 -8.22
N ASP A 91 -4.74 26.59 -8.76
CA ASP A 91 -5.72 25.50 -8.88
C ASP A 91 -5.57 24.46 -7.76
N VAL A 92 -6.68 23.79 -7.40
CA VAL A 92 -6.68 22.67 -6.45
C VAL A 92 -6.64 21.38 -7.27
N GLY A 93 -5.53 20.65 -7.26
CA GLY A 93 -5.38 19.40 -8.00
C GLY A 93 -4.02 18.71 -7.79
N TYR A 94 -4.03 17.38 -7.65
CA TYR A 94 -2.88 16.54 -7.31
C TYR A 94 -1.74 16.64 -8.35
N CYS A 95 -0.50 16.84 -7.89
CA CYS A 95 0.72 16.72 -8.70
C CYS A 95 1.53 15.55 -8.12
N SER A 96 1.77 14.50 -8.92
CA SER A 96 2.21 13.20 -8.40
C SER A 96 3.67 13.15 -7.90
N ASP A 97 4.53 14.11 -8.29
CA ASP A 97 5.98 13.92 -8.18
C ASP A 97 6.72 14.99 -7.35
N VAL A 98 6.03 15.76 -6.49
CA VAL A 98 6.70 16.74 -5.62
C VAL A 98 6.18 16.65 -4.19
N SER A 99 7.06 16.43 -3.23
CA SER A 99 6.81 16.36 -1.78
C SER A 99 6.33 17.68 -1.14
N SER A 100 5.72 18.57 -1.91
CA SER A 100 5.19 19.85 -1.45
C SER A 100 3.67 19.88 -1.67
N THR A 101 2.92 20.05 -0.58
CA THR A 101 1.45 20.14 -0.55
C THR A 101 0.87 21.41 -1.19
N GLU A 102 1.70 22.30 -1.75
CA GLU A 102 1.25 23.57 -2.34
C GLU A 102 1.28 23.54 -3.87
N ILE A 103 0.13 23.39 -4.51
CA ILE A 103 -0.01 23.48 -5.97
C ILE A 103 0.00 24.96 -6.38
N LYS A 104 1.02 25.34 -7.16
CA LYS A 104 1.22 26.70 -7.65
C LYS A 104 0.85 26.78 -9.13
N SER A 105 0.16 27.84 -9.52
CA SER A 105 -0.11 28.14 -10.93
C SER A 105 0.78 29.26 -11.45
N TYR A 106 1.00 29.31 -12.77
CA TYR A 106 2.03 30.15 -13.38
C TYR A 106 1.49 31.12 -14.44
N GLN A 107 1.64 32.43 -14.21
CA GLN A 107 1.17 33.44 -15.16
C GLN A 107 2.35 34.17 -15.82
N TYR A 108 2.46 34.08 -17.15
CA TYR A 108 3.46 34.84 -17.90
C TYR A 108 3.01 36.29 -18.13
N ILE A 109 3.91 37.23 -17.83
CA ILE A 109 3.76 38.66 -18.04
C ILE A 109 4.61 39.05 -19.26
N LYS A 110 3.95 39.28 -20.40
CA LYS A 110 4.64 39.60 -21.67
C LYS A 110 5.09 41.06 -21.74
N GLU A 111 4.23 41.97 -21.33
CA GLU A 111 4.42 43.43 -21.42
C GLU A 111 4.79 43.98 -20.05
N ARG A 112 5.53 45.09 -20.03
CA ARG A 112 5.88 45.79 -18.79
C ARG A 112 4.63 46.29 -18.08
N ILE A 113 4.33 45.71 -16.92
CA ILE A 113 3.25 46.15 -16.03
C ILE A 113 3.80 46.36 -14.61
N GLU A 114 3.10 47.14 -13.81
CA GLU A 114 3.35 47.20 -12.37
C GLU A 114 2.57 46.06 -11.71
N ALA A 115 3.28 45.02 -11.27
CA ALA A 115 2.69 43.87 -10.61
C ALA A 115 3.36 43.66 -9.25
N ILE A 116 2.55 43.47 -8.21
CA ILE A 116 3.03 43.23 -6.83
C ILE A 116 3.99 44.37 -6.36
N GLY A 117 3.71 45.61 -6.78
CA GLY A 117 4.51 46.80 -6.42
C GLY A 117 5.87 46.91 -7.10
N GLN A 118 6.15 46.15 -8.17
CA GLN A 118 7.38 46.24 -8.97
C GLN A 118 7.07 46.23 -10.47
N PRO A 119 7.88 46.90 -11.32
CA PRO A 119 7.77 46.77 -12.77
C PRO A 119 8.27 45.39 -13.22
N ILE A 120 7.38 44.60 -13.83
CA ILE A 120 7.65 43.23 -14.30
C ILE A 120 7.38 43.15 -15.80
N GLU A 121 8.32 42.61 -16.56
CA GLU A 121 8.24 42.39 -18.01
C GLU A 121 8.93 41.07 -18.38
N LYS A 122 8.38 40.34 -19.37
CA LYS A 122 8.89 39.04 -19.84
C LYS A 122 9.24 38.08 -18.69
N MET A 123 8.33 37.90 -17.73
CA MET A 123 8.60 37.11 -16.52
C MET A 123 7.41 36.23 -16.17
N ILE A 124 7.68 35.06 -15.59
CA ILE A 124 6.65 34.16 -15.05
C ILE A 124 6.39 34.56 -13.60
N LEU A 125 5.12 34.70 -13.22
CA LEU A 125 4.68 34.83 -11.82
C LEU A 125 4.21 33.47 -11.31
N THR A 126 4.62 33.11 -10.11
CA THR A 126 4.12 31.95 -9.38
C THR A 126 3.05 32.39 -8.40
N ILE A 127 1.85 31.81 -8.53
CA ILE A 127 0.66 32.10 -7.73
C ILE A 127 0.40 30.87 -6.85
N GLY A 128 0.67 30.99 -5.55
CA GLY A 128 0.34 30.00 -4.53
C GLY A 128 -0.88 30.42 -3.70
N MET A 129 -1.22 29.61 -2.70
CA MET A 129 -2.39 29.86 -1.84
C MET A 129 -2.25 31.16 -1.06
N ASN A 130 -1.04 31.40 -0.55
CA ASN A 130 -0.75 32.50 0.37
C ASN A 130 0.22 33.54 -0.23
N SER A 131 0.71 33.35 -1.46
CA SER A 131 1.72 34.24 -2.04
C SER A 131 1.62 34.33 -3.56
N ILE A 132 1.92 35.52 -4.10
CA ILE A 132 2.23 35.71 -5.51
C ILE A 132 3.66 36.23 -5.56
N VAL A 133 4.54 35.49 -6.22
CA VAL A 133 5.96 35.84 -6.32
C VAL A 133 6.42 35.81 -7.77
N PRO A 134 7.22 36.80 -8.22
CA PRO A 134 7.93 36.66 -9.48
C PRO A 134 8.86 35.46 -9.40
N PHE A 135 8.88 34.66 -10.45
CA PHE A 135 9.84 33.58 -10.57
C PHE A 135 11.25 34.18 -10.62
N LYS A 136 11.99 34.02 -9.52
CA LYS A 136 13.40 34.39 -9.39
C LYS A 136 14.15 33.13 -9.01
N HIS A 137 15.15 32.74 -9.78
CA HIS A 137 16.03 31.64 -9.38
C HIS A 137 16.96 32.15 -8.27
N ASP A 138 17.18 31.33 -7.25
CA ASP A 138 18.05 31.68 -6.13
C ASP A 138 19.51 31.58 -6.61
N TYR A 139 20.19 32.72 -6.74
CA TYR A 139 21.53 32.84 -7.35
C TYR A 139 22.66 32.08 -6.64
N LYS A 140 22.37 31.37 -5.54
CA LYS A 140 23.40 30.93 -4.59
C LYS A 140 23.92 29.51 -4.79
N ASN A 141 23.24 28.62 -5.53
CA ASN A 141 23.58 27.19 -5.49
C ASN A 141 23.91 26.49 -6.81
N GLU A 142 23.74 27.07 -7.99
CA GLU A 142 24.14 26.41 -9.25
C GLU A 142 24.63 27.44 -10.28
N ASN A 143 25.76 27.15 -10.97
CA ASN A 143 26.24 27.90 -12.13
C ASN A 143 25.25 27.74 -13.29
N ILE A 144 24.21 28.58 -13.35
CA ILE A 144 23.24 28.60 -14.45
C ILE A 144 23.23 29.99 -15.08
N GLU A 145 24.30 30.29 -15.81
CA GLU A 145 24.28 31.35 -16.81
C GLU A 145 23.46 30.93 -18.06
N SER A 146 23.16 29.62 -18.20
CA SER A 146 22.74 28.97 -19.46
C SER A 146 21.22 28.95 -19.75
N GLY A 147 20.34 29.26 -18.79
CA GLY A 147 18.88 29.26 -19.00
C GLY A 147 18.19 27.88 -18.86
N THR A 148 16.87 27.88 -18.73
CA THR A 148 16.03 26.68 -18.52
C THR A 148 14.68 26.79 -19.24
N TYR A 149 14.10 25.65 -19.58
CA TYR A 149 12.79 25.56 -20.22
C TYR A 149 11.67 25.33 -19.19
N PHE A 150 10.51 25.93 -19.44
CA PHE A 150 9.29 25.69 -18.67
C PHE A 150 8.13 25.46 -19.61
N VAL A 151 7.34 24.43 -19.36
CA VAL A 151 6.15 24.12 -20.14
C VAL A 151 4.97 23.94 -19.20
N TYR A 152 3.92 24.73 -19.44
CA TYR A 152 2.70 24.72 -18.65
C TYR A 152 1.50 24.39 -19.51
N ASP A 153 0.53 23.67 -18.96
CA ASP A 153 -0.72 23.37 -19.66
C ASP A 153 -1.64 24.61 -19.78
N ASP A 154 -2.81 24.44 -20.38
CA ASP A 154 -3.80 25.51 -20.55
C ASP A 154 -4.33 26.04 -19.20
N ASN A 155 -4.27 25.23 -18.13
CA ASN A 155 -4.61 25.60 -16.76
C ASN A 155 -3.45 26.26 -16.01
N LYS A 156 -2.32 26.50 -16.68
CA LYS A 156 -1.11 27.12 -16.11
C LYS A 156 -0.43 26.28 -15.03
N LEU A 157 -0.60 24.97 -15.09
CA LEU A 157 0.09 23.99 -14.23
C LEU A 157 1.28 23.37 -14.97
N PRO A 158 2.30 22.85 -14.27
CA PRO A 158 3.40 22.12 -14.91
C PRO A 158 2.86 21.02 -15.82
N PHE A 159 3.43 20.91 -17.03
CA PHE A 159 2.93 19.96 -18.01
C PHE A 159 3.20 18.50 -17.60
N GLU A 160 2.18 17.64 -17.67
CA GLU A 160 2.25 16.22 -17.25
C GLU A 160 1.75 15.23 -18.32
N SER A 161 1.17 15.71 -19.42
CA SER A 161 0.51 14.82 -20.39
C SER A 161 1.51 13.95 -21.15
N SER A 162 1.36 12.62 -21.10
CA SER A 162 2.10 11.67 -21.94
C SER A 162 1.67 11.68 -23.42
N THR A 163 0.58 12.37 -23.74
CA THR A 163 0.08 12.57 -25.12
C THR A 163 0.25 14.02 -25.58
N PHE A 164 0.37 14.23 -26.89
CA PHE A 164 0.52 15.56 -27.47
C PHE A 164 -0.68 16.48 -27.17
N LYS A 165 -0.45 17.51 -26.36
CA LYS A 165 -1.43 18.56 -26.06
C LYS A 165 -0.84 19.95 -26.31
N SER A 166 -1.72 20.93 -26.50
CA SER A 166 -1.32 22.34 -26.51
C SER A 166 -0.76 22.71 -25.13
N ALA A 167 0.26 23.56 -25.12
CA ALA A 167 0.89 24.05 -23.90
C ALA A 167 1.50 25.43 -24.15
N ASN A 168 1.79 26.16 -23.08
CA ASN A 168 2.56 27.38 -23.11
C ASN A 168 3.98 27.11 -22.64
N ALA A 169 4.94 27.28 -23.53
CA ALA A 169 6.35 27.04 -23.26
C ALA A 169 7.16 28.33 -23.23
N TYR A 170 8.16 28.35 -22.37
CA TYR A 170 9.02 29.50 -22.13
C TYR A 170 10.48 29.05 -21.97
N ASN A 171 11.41 29.81 -22.53
CA ASN A 171 12.83 29.70 -22.22
C ASN A 171 13.23 30.89 -21.36
N CYS A 172 13.72 30.64 -20.15
CA CYS A 172 14.09 31.67 -19.19
C CYS A 172 15.58 31.65 -18.87
N SER A 173 16.25 32.78 -19.06
CA SER A 173 17.69 32.93 -18.86
C SER A 173 18.05 34.33 -18.34
N ILE A 174 19.29 34.47 -17.84
CA ILE A 174 19.87 35.78 -17.56
C ILE A 174 20.08 36.49 -18.90
N GLN A 175 19.63 37.74 -18.99
CA GLN A 175 19.90 38.63 -20.11
C GLN A 175 21.17 39.41 -19.80
N TYR A 176 22.06 39.53 -20.78
CA TYR A 176 23.27 40.33 -20.67
C TYR A 176 23.20 41.52 -21.63
N GLU A 177 23.56 42.70 -21.15
CA GLU A 177 23.86 43.86 -21.98
C GLU A 177 25.37 43.93 -22.22
N TYR A 178 25.74 44.07 -23.49
CA TYR A 178 27.12 44.28 -23.91
C TYR A 178 27.30 45.77 -24.17
N SER A 179 28.24 46.39 -23.48
CA SER A 179 28.66 47.75 -23.81
C SER A 179 29.42 47.79 -25.14
N GLU A 180 29.52 48.97 -25.77
CA GLU A 180 30.32 49.18 -26.99
C GLU A 180 31.82 48.83 -26.81
N ASN A 181 32.30 48.68 -25.56
CA ASN A 181 33.66 48.30 -25.22
C ASN A 181 33.84 46.79 -24.92
N GLY A 182 32.77 45.99 -25.01
CA GLY A 182 32.79 44.55 -24.73
C GLY A 182 32.54 44.16 -23.27
N ASP A 183 32.34 45.12 -22.36
CA ASP A 183 31.96 44.81 -20.96
C ASP A 183 30.55 44.22 -20.91
N VAL A 184 30.42 43.09 -20.20
CA VAL A 184 29.16 42.35 -20.04
C VAL A 184 28.54 42.69 -18.68
N ALA A 185 27.32 43.23 -18.69
CA ALA A 185 26.54 43.47 -17.47
C ALA A 185 25.25 42.63 -17.50
N ALA A 186 24.98 41.88 -16.43
CA ALA A 186 23.71 41.17 -16.27
C ALA A 186 22.55 42.19 -16.16
N ASN A 187 21.65 42.16 -17.14
CA ASN A 187 20.48 43.03 -17.28
C ASN A 187 19.19 42.38 -16.70
N GLY A 188 19.34 41.37 -15.84
CA GLY A 188 18.25 40.68 -15.15
C GLY A 188 17.78 39.39 -15.82
N TYR A 189 16.80 38.73 -15.21
CA TYR A 189 16.29 37.42 -15.64
C TYR A 189 15.00 37.59 -16.46
N ALA A 190 14.94 37.00 -17.66
CA ALA A 190 13.77 37.11 -18.54
C ALA A 190 13.40 35.77 -19.19
N CYS A 191 12.10 35.58 -19.41
CA CYS A 191 11.47 34.44 -20.04
C CYS A 191 10.92 34.82 -21.42
N ASN A 192 11.32 34.11 -22.47
CA ASN A 192 10.83 34.28 -23.82
C ASN A 192 9.89 33.14 -24.22
N VAL A 193 8.82 33.45 -24.97
CA VAL A 193 7.89 32.44 -25.48
C VAL A 193 8.62 31.50 -26.42
N LEU A 194 8.48 30.20 -26.19
CA LEU A 194 9.04 29.14 -27.01
C LEU A 194 7.95 28.53 -27.89
N ASN A 195 8.17 28.56 -29.21
CA ASN A 195 7.35 27.81 -30.16
C ASN A 195 7.92 26.39 -30.29
N GLY A 196 7.04 25.38 -30.22
CA GLY A 196 7.45 23.98 -30.18
C GLY A 196 7.93 23.46 -31.53
N ALA A 197 9.24 23.53 -31.76
CA ALA A 197 9.92 22.82 -32.85
C ALA A 197 10.03 21.32 -32.53
N ASN A 198 10.11 20.45 -33.56
CA ASN A 198 10.18 18.98 -33.43
C ASN A 198 11.47 18.50 -32.74
N LYS A 199 11.58 18.70 -31.42
CA LYS A 199 12.81 18.54 -30.61
C LYS A 199 12.48 18.28 -29.14
N TYR A 200 13.46 17.72 -28.42
CA TYR A 200 13.42 17.54 -26.96
C TYR A 200 13.99 18.74 -26.21
N TYR A 201 13.44 18.98 -25.02
CA TYR A 201 13.85 20.00 -24.07
C TYR A 201 13.83 19.41 -22.66
N TYR A 202 14.70 19.89 -21.78
CA TYR A 202 14.68 19.53 -20.37
C TYR A 202 14.16 20.68 -19.50
N ASP A 203 13.10 20.42 -18.74
CA ASP A 203 12.60 21.32 -17.71
C ASP A 203 13.35 21.02 -16.40
N ARG A 204 14.37 21.82 -16.11
CA ARG A 204 15.26 21.62 -14.95
C ARG A 204 14.54 21.73 -13.62
N LYS A 205 13.56 22.64 -13.50
CA LYS A 205 12.83 22.86 -12.25
C LYS A 205 11.91 21.69 -11.93
N ASN A 206 11.17 21.23 -12.93
CA ASN A 206 10.21 20.14 -12.76
C ASN A 206 10.84 18.76 -12.99
N LYS A 207 12.14 18.72 -13.35
CA LYS A 207 12.95 17.52 -13.65
C LYS A 207 12.33 16.61 -14.71
N LYS A 208 11.93 17.17 -15.86
CA LYS A 208 11.22 16.44 -16.92
C LYS A 208 11.86 16.60 -18.29
N VAL A 209 11.91 15.50 -19.05
CA VAL A 209 12.16 15.53 -20.49
C VAL A 209 10.83 15.70 -21.23
N LEU A 210 10.78 16.72 -22.08
CA LEU A 210 9.58 17.09 -22.83
C LEU A 210 9.90 17.09 -24.32
N PHE A 211 9.00 16.51 -25.11
CA PHE A 211 9.10 16.54 -26.57
C PHE A 211 8.07 17.51 -27.14
N ALA A 212 8.53 18.47 -27.94
CA ALA A 212 7.66 19.36 -28.68
C ALA A 212 7.57 18.92 -30.14
N SER A 213 6.37 19.00 -30.72
CA SER A 213 6.13 18.77 -32.14
C SER A 213 4.91 19.56 -32.59
N ASN A 214 5.05 20.38 -33.65
CA ASN A 214 3.98 21.20 -34.21
C ASN A 214 3.23 22.06 -33.15
N ASN A 215 3.97 22.72 -32.26
CA ASN A 215 3.44 23.50 -31.12
C ASN A 215 2.58 22.69 -30.11
N LYS A 216 2.64 21.36 -30.15
CA LYS A 216 2.11 20.48 -29.10
C LYS A 216 3.28 19.86 -28.33
N TRP A 217 3.01 19.51 -27.09
CA TRP A 217 4.00 19.00 -26.14
C TRP A 217 3.53 17.66 -25.58
N LYS A 218 4.48 16.78 -25.28
CA LYS A 218 4.27 15.56 -24.49
C LYS A 218 5.40 15.42 -23.45
N LYS A 219 5.08 14.89 -22.27
CA LYS A 219 6.06 14.34 -21.33
C LYS A 219 6.61 13.05 -21.93
N GLU A 220 7.93 12.90 -21.97
CA GLU A 220 8.53 11.69 -22.49
C GLU A 220 8.39 10.54 -21.48
N THR A 221 7.90 9.42 -21.96
CA THR A 221 7.67 8.20 -21.17
C THR A 221 8.36 6.99 -21.76
N ALA A 222 8.96 7.10 -22.95
CA ALA A 222 9.74 6.04 -23.54
C ALA A 222 11.02 5.80 -22.73
N GLU A 223 11.38 4.53 -22.60
CA GLU A 223 12.67 4.11 -22.05
C GLU A 223 13.79 4.50 -23.02
N GLY A 224 14.88 5.05 -22.48
CA GLY A 224 16.01 5.52 -23.27
C GLY A 224 16.97 6.36 -22.45
N TYR A 225 18.07 6.75 -23.09
CA TYR A 225 19.09 7.61 -22.51
C TYR A 225 18.99 9.00 -23.11
N TYR A 226 18.63 9.99 -22.29
CA TYR A 226 18.40 11.36 -22.75
C TYR A 226 19.48 12.28 -22.19
N PHE A 227 20.44 12.61 -23.06
CA PHE A 227 21.58 13.46 -22.74
C PHE A 227 21.37 14.87 -23.26
N PHE A 228 21.67 15.84 -22.41
CA PHE A 228 21.52 17.27 -22.68
C PHE A 228 22.81 18.02 -22.34
N ASN A 229 23.08 19.10 -23.05
CA ASN A 229 24.18 20.01 -22.73
C ASN A 229 23.82 20.95 -21.56
N GLU A 230 24.75 21.82 -21.17
CA GLU A 230 24.58 22.79 -20.08
C GLU A 230 23.36 23.74 -20.24
N PHE A 231 22.88 23.92 -21.48
CA PHE A 231 21.73 24.75 -21.85
C PHE A 231 20.41 23.97 -21.88
N ASP A 232 20.38 22.73 -21.37
CA ASP A 232 19.20 21.86 -21.36
C ASP A 232 18.62 21.57 -22.75
N ARG A 233 19.48 21.61 -23.78
CA ARG A 233 19.20 21.17 -25.16
C ARG A 233 19.79 19.78 -25.37
N ALA A 234 19.14 18.96 -26.19
CA ALA A 234 19.63 17.63 -26.53
C ALA A 234 21.09 17.72 -27.04
N ALA A 235 22.01 17.01 -26.39
CA ALA A 235 23.43 17.03 -26.72
C ALA A 235 23.63 16.52 -28.16
N THR A 236 24.30 17.31 -29.00
CA THR A 236 24.46 17.03 -30.43
C THR A 236 25.79 17.57 -30.97
N VAL A 237 26.17 17.11 -32.16
CA VAL A 237 27.28 17.69 -32.94
C VAL A 237 26.69 18.73 -33.89
N THR A 238 27.14 19.98 -33.81
CA THR A 238 26.65 21.05 -34.69
C THR A 238 27.70 21.36 -35.74
N VAL A 239 27.34 21.35 -37.03
CA VAL A 239 28.27 21.81 -38.08
C VAL A 239 28.18 23.32 -38.17
N THR A 240 29.27 24.01 -37.85
CA THR A 240 29.39 25.46 -37.97
C THR A 240 29.29 25.89 -39.44
N THR A 241 29.02 27.17 -39.68
CA THR A 241 28.88 27.73 -41.03
C THR A 241 30.16 27.62 -41.88
N ASP A 242 31.31 27.44 -41.24
CA ASP A 242 32.62 27.23 -41.88
C ASP A 242 32.93 25.74 -42.16
N GLY A 243 32.01 24.83 -41.83
CA GLY A 243 32.15 23.38 -42.06
C GLY A 243 32.88 22.62 -40.95
N ASN A 244 33.29 23.28 -39.87
CA ASN A 244 33.86 22.62 -38.70
C ASN A 244 32.76 22.07 -37.79
N GLU A 245 32.97 20.89 -37.21
CA GLU A 245 32.10 20.33 -36.19
C GLU A 245 32.38 20.99 -34.84
N GLU A 246 31.33 21.52 -34.21
CA GLU A 246 31.31 22.00 -32.83
C GLU A 246 30.59 20.93 -31.99
N ILE A 247 31.32 20.39 -31.03
CA ILE A 247 30.85 19.34 -30.12
C ILE A 247 30.34 20.05 -28.86
N ASP A 248 29.15 19.69 -28.40
CA ASP A 248 28.64 20.20 -27.11
C ASP A 248 29.54 19.70 -25.96
N ASP A 249 30.06 20.62 -25.15
CA ASP A 249 30.74 20.33 -23.89
C ASP A 249 29.71 20.24 -22.72
N ASP A 250 30.12 19.70 -21.56
CA ASP A 250 29.29 19.59 -20.33
C ASP A 250 27.96 18.82 -20.48
N ILE A 251 28.06 17.58 -20.95
CA ILE A 251 26.92 16.68 -21.19
C ILE A 251 26.42 16.10 -19.86
N LYS A 252 25.08 16.08 -19.69
CA LYS A 252 24.41 15.53 -18.51
C LYS A 252 23.30 14.58 -18.91
N LEU A 253 23.24 13.43 -18.25
CA LEU A 253 22.08 12.54 -18.30
C LEU A 253 20.90 13.19 -17.54
N ARG A 254 19.75 13.32 -18.20
CA ARG A 254 18.54 13.90 -17.59
C ARG A 254 17.39 12.91 -17.39
N GLN A 255 17.39 11.81 -18.16
CA GLN A 255 16.47 10.69 -18.03
C GLN A 255 17.15 9.41 -18.52
N GLY A 256 16.99 8.32 -17.77
CA GLY A 256 17.73 7.07 -17.93
C GLY A 256 18.66 6.80 -16.74
N ILE A 257 19.25 5.60 -16.69
CA ILE A 257 20.22 5.19 -15.66
C ILE A 257 21.48 4.71 -16.36
N VAL A 258 22.61 5.41 -16.13
CA VAL A 258 23.93 5.04 -16.65
C VAL A 258 24.81 4.69 -15.46
N ARG A 259 25.35 3.45 -15.43
CA ARG A 259 26.17 2.93 -14.32
C ARG A 259 27.51 2.33 -14.77
N ASN A 260 27.61 1.94 -16.04
CA ASN A 260 28.71 1.14 -16.56
C ASN A 260 29.46 1.93 -17.63
N THR A 261 30.78 1.77 -17.72
CA THR A 261 31.54 2.35 -18.84
C THR A 261 31.02 1.78 -20.16
N GLY A 262 30.84 2.64 -21.17
CA GLY A 262 30.32 2.19 -22.46
C GLY A 262 29.77 3.29 -23.36
N TYR A 263 29.02 2.86 -24.38
CA TYR A 263 28.46 3.72 -25.41
C TYR A 263 26.94 3.72 -25.35
N TYR A 264 26.35 4.90 -25.38
CA TYR A 264 24.92 5.13 -25.19
C TYR A 264 24.35 6.01 -26.30
N LEU A 265 23.27 5.56 -26.94
CA LEU A 265 22.58 6.33 -27.97
C LEU A 265 21.70 7.41 -27.32
N ASN A 266 21.97 8.68 -27.65
CA ASN A 266 21.17 9.80 -27.18
C ASN A 266 19.79 9.80 -27.82
N SER A 267 18.79 9.36 -27.05
CA SER A 267 17.39 9.25 -27.44
C SER A 267 16.71 10.62 -27.61
N ALA A 268 17.36 11.70 -27.14
CA ALA A 268 16.90 13.08 -27.33
C ALA A 268 17.18 13.62 -28.75
N VAL A 269 17.93 12.89 -29.58
CA VAL A 269 18.22 13.25 -30.98
C VAL A 269 17.60 12.21 -31.92
N THR A 270 16.65 12.64 -32.76
CA THR A 270 15.82 11.72 -33.57
C THR A 270 16.14 11.70 -35.05
N ASP A 271 16.86 12.71 -35.54
CA ASP A 271 17.19 12.93 -36.94
C ASP A 271 18.52 12.29 -37.36
N LYS A 272 19.44 12.09 -36.41
CA LYS A 272 20.72 11.40 -36.61
C LYS A 272 21.14 10.65 -35.33
N PRO A 273 21.94 9.58 -35.43
CA PRO A 273 22.50 8.95 -34.23
C PRO A 273 23.54 9.88 -33.59
N VAL A 274 23.42 10.06 -32.29
CA VAL A 274 24.46 10.68 -31.45
C VAL A 274 24.78 9.69 -30.35
N VAL A 275 26.03 9.27 -30.28
CA VAL A 275 26.53 8.31 -29.30
C VAL A 275 27.34 9.06 -28.26
N ILE A 276 26.99 8.82 -27.00
CA ILE A 276 27.69 9.33 -25.83
C ILE A 276 28.53 8.20 -25.26
N SER A 277 29.84 8.39 -25.17
CA SER A 277 30.69 7.55 -24.33
C SER A 277 30.53 8.01 -22.88
N TYR A 278 30.53 7.05 -21.96
CA TYR A 278 30.62 7.30 -20.53
C TYR A 278 31.78 6.50 -19.96
N ASP A 279 32.65 7.19 -19.25
CA ASP A 279 33.73 6.58 -18.45
C ASP A 279 33.42 6.75 -16.96
N ASN A 280 33.27 5.63 -16.26
CA ASN A 280 32.98 5.57 -14.83
C ASN A 280 34.22 5.73 -13.92
N SER A 281 35.32 6.32 -14.43
CA SER A 281 36.45 6.76 -13.60
C SER A 281 36.03 7.88 -12.62
N GLU A 282 36.87 8.23 -11.64
CA GLU A 282 36.64 8.97 -10.36
C GLU A 282 35.64 10.16 -10.34
N TYR A 283 35.20 10.69 -11.50
CA TYR A 283 34.21 11.77 -11.65
C TYR A 283 33.06 11.52 -12.63
N GLY A 284 33.02 10.40 -13.36
CA GLY A 284 31.98 10.08 -14.34
C GLY A 284 31.90 11.08 -15.50
N VAL A 285 32.59 10.80 -16.61
CA VAL A 285 32.70 11.76 -17.73
C VAL A 285 31.84 11.32 -18.91
N TYR A 286 31.07 12.26 -19.48
CA TYR A 286 30.26 12.05 -20.69
C TYR A 286 30.87 12.80 -21.88
N GLU A 287 31.12 12.12 -22.99
CA GLU A 287 31.67 12.72 -24.21
C GLU A 287 30.92 12.23 -25.45
N ILE A 288 30.88 13.03 -26.52
CA ILE A 288 30.34 12.57 -27.82
C ILE A 288 31.39 11.70 -28.52
N ALA A 289 31.06 10.43 -28.75
CA ALA A 289 31.96 9.42 -29.34
C ALA A 289 31.53 9.00 -30.76
N ASN A 290 30.98 9.93 -31.56
CA ASN A 290 30.51 9.63 -32.91
C ASN A 290 31.62 9.17 -33.88
N ASN A 291 32.89 9.47 -33.58
CA ASN A 291 34.03 9.01 -34.39
C ASN A 291 34.32 7.52 -34.23
N ASP A 292 33.86 6.91 -33.12
CA ASP A 292 34.02 5.48 -32.84
C ASP A 292 32.82 4.64 -33.36
N LEU A 293 31.86 5.30 -34.04
CA LEU A 293 30.63 4.70 -34.53
C LEU A 293 30.73 4.28 -36.00
N HIS A 294 30.63 2.98 -36.26
CA HIS A 294 30.51 2.43 -37.61
C HIS A 294 29.06 2.29 -38.04
N TYR A 295 28.74 2.61 -39.30
CA TYR A 295 27.40 2.38 -39.85
C TYR A 295 27.33 1.02 -40.51
N CYS A 296 26.47 0.13 -40.01
CA CYS A 296 26.46 -1.28 -40.40
C CYS A 296 25.08 -1.73 -40.91
N THR A 297 25.04 -2.84 -41.65
CA THR A 297 23.80 -3.58 -41.97
C THR A 297 23.86 -4.93 -41.28
N VAL A 298 22.85 -5.25 -40.46
CA VAL A 298 22.76 -6.50 -39.68
C VAL A 298 21.65 -7.40 -40.23
N ASN A 299 21.98 -8.66 -40.50
CA ASN A 299 21.05 -9.67 -40.97
C ASN A 299 20.37 -10.40 -39.80
N LYS A 300 19.31 -11.18 -40.10
CA LYS A 300 18.55 -11.95 -39.09
C LYS A 300 19.38 -13.02 -38.37
N ASP A 301 20.42 -13.53 -39.00
CA ASP A 301 21.36 -14.51 -38.42
C ASP A 301 22.50 -13.84 -37.63
N MET A 302 22.38 -12.54 -37.35
CA MET A 302 23.35 -11.68 -36.67
C MET A 302 24.63 -11.40 -37.47
N THR A 303 24.75 -11.86 -38.72
CA THR A 303 25.89 -11.47 -39.57
C THR A 303 25.78 -10.00 -39.93
N CYS A 304 26.91 -9.29 -39.97
CA CYS A 304 26.93 -7.86 -40.28
C CYS A 304 28.13 -7.44 -41.12
N LYS A 305 28.00 -6.26 -41.75
CA LYS A 305 29.05 -5.61 -42.55
C LYS A 305 28.91 -4.10 -42.45
N SER A 306 30.01 -3.37 -42.62
CA SER A 306 29.96 -1.90 -42.78
C SER A 306 29.19 -1.52 -44.05
N ASN A 307 28.50 -0.39 -43.97
CA ASN A 307 27.83 0.24 -45.10
C ASN A 307 28.84 0.96 -46.03
N ASN A 308 30.04 1.24 -45.54
CA ASN A 308 31.15 1.78 -46.32
C ASN A 308 32.19 0.68 -46.58
N ILE A 309 32.56 0.47 -47.85
CA ILE A 309 33.48 -0.61 -48.28
C ILE A 309 34.91 -0.36 -47.79
N ASP A 310 35.29 0.90 -47.60
CA ASP A 310 36.62 1.29 -47.13
C ASP A 310 36.72 1.33 -45.59
N ASP A 311 35.59 1.15 -44.90
CA ASP A 311 35.47 1.16 -43.44
C ASP A 311 35.45 -0.28 -42.91
N LYS A 312 36.60 -0.74 -42.40
CA LYS A 312 36.76 -2.11 -41.91
C LYS A 312 36.38 -2.18 -40.43
N ILE A 313 35.31 -2.93 -40.14
CA ILE A 313 34.93 -3.29 -38.77
C ILE A 313 35.67 -4.54 -38.28
N SER A 314 35.98 -4.55 -37.00
CA SER A 314 36.73 -5.55 -36.24
C SER A 314 36.06 -5.82 -34.90
N SER A 315 36.55 -6.83 -34.16
CA SER A 315 35.96 -7.17 -32.85
C SER A 315 36.02 -5.98 -31.89
N GLU A 316 34.98 -5.80 -31.08
CA GLU A 316 34.76 -4.68 -30.15
C GLU A 316 34.33 -3.33 -30.78
N ASP A 317 34.32 -3.21 -32.12
CA ASP A 317 33.81 -2.01 -32.77
C ASP A 317 32.31 -1.83 -32.53
N ILE A 318 31.87 -0.57 -32.43
CA ILE A 318 30.47 -0.21 -32.21
C ILE A 318 29.78 0.04 -33.56
N CYS A 319 28.82 -0.81 -33.88
CA CYS A 319 28.02 -0.72 -35.09
C CYS A 319 26.64 -0.11 -34.81
N TYR A 320 26.23 0.88 -35.60
CA TYR A 320 24.85 1.38 -35.67
C TYR A 320 24.16 0.90 -36.93
N ASP A 321 23.02 0.22 -36.77
CA ASP A 321 22.14 -0.13 -37.89
C ASP A 321 20.97 0.85 -38.00
N SER A 322 20.95 1.63 -39.08
CA SER A 322 19.92 2.63 -39.35
C SER A 322 18.51 2.04 -39.52
N ASN A 323 18.38 0.76 -39.88
CA ASN A 323 17.07 0.12 -40.05
C ASN A 323 16.43 -0.22 -38.69
N SER A 324 17.18 -0.87 -37.80
CA SER A 324 16.73 -1.20 -36.44
C SER A 324 16.87 -0.03 -35.46
N LYS A 325 17.67 0.99 -35.79
CA LYS A 325 18.06 2.12 -34.93
C LYS A 325 18.70 1.69 -33.61
N LYS A 326 19.56 0.66 -33.67
CA LYS A 326 20.21 0.08 -32.50
C LYS A 326 21.73 0.12 -32.61
N LEU A 327 22.38 0.10 -31.45
CA LEU A 327 23.81 -0.15 -31.28
C LEU A 327 24.07 -1.65 -31.16
N TYR A 328 25.16 -2.09 -31.76
CA TYR A 328 25.62 -3.47 -31.78
C TYR A 328 27.11 -3.51 -31.46
N ILE A 329 27.55 -4.57 -30.79
CA ILE A 329 28.96 -4.91 -30.61
C ILE A 329 29.39 -5.94 -31.65
N VAL A 330 30.55 -5.74 -32.27
CA VAL A 330 31.08 -6.60 -33.33
C VAL A 330 31.95 -7.73 -32.76
N GLU A 331 31.80 -8.95 -33.29
CA GLU A 331 32.65 -10.12 -33.03
C GLU A 331 33.12 -10.73 -34.36
N GLU A 332 34.43 -10.90 -34.52
CA GLU A 332 35.00 -11.66 -35.65
C GLU A 332 35.18 -13.13 -35.27
N ILE A 333 34.40 -14.01 -35.89
CA ILE A 333 34.52 -15.47 -35.71
C ILE A 333 35.40 -16.04 -36.81
N ILE A 334 36.56 -16.57 -36.42
CA ILE A 334 37.49 -17.22 -37.33
C ILE A 334 37.19 -18.72 -37.38
N THR A 335 36.69 -19.20 -38.52
CA THR A 335 36.44 -20.64 -38.74
C THR A 335 37.44 -21.22 -39.73
N MET A 336 38.06 -22.34 -39.39
CA MET A 336 38.91 -23.09 -40.31
C MET A 336 38.05 -23.94 -41.26
N LYS A 337 38.18 -23.73 -42.58
CA LYS A 337 37.51 -24.54 -43.60
C LYS A 337 38.56 -25.19 -44.50
N GLY A 338 39.17 -26.27 -44.00
CA GLY A 338 40.36 -26.87 -44.63
C GLY A 338 41.63 -26.12 -44.26
N GLU A 339 42.45 -25.72 -45.24
CA GLU A 339 43.62 -24.85 -45.05
C GLU A 339 43.27 -23.35 -45.12
N GLU A 340 42.04 -22.99 -45.49
CA GLU A 340 41.59 -21.60 -45.58
C GLU A 340 40.92 -21.11 -44.28
N GLN A 341 41.34 -19.92 -43.84
CA GLN A 341 40.77 -19.20 -42.72
C GLN A 341 39.60 -18.33 -43.21
N VAL A 342 38.38 -18.63 -42.79
CA VAL A 342 37.18 -17.84 -43.11
C VAL A 342 36.80 -17.03 -41.88
N THR A 343 36.86 -15.71 -41.99
CA THR A 343 36.40 -14.79 -40.94
C THR A 343 34.95 -14.40 -41.21
N THR A 344 34.08 -14.61 -40.23
CA THR A 344 32.67 -14.22 -40.27
C THR A 344 32.42 -13.18 -39.19
N THR A 345 31.94 -12.01 -39.58
CA THR A 345 31.63 -10.93 -38.65
C THR A 345 30.18 -11.02 -38.18
N LYS A 346 29.99 -11.09 -36.85
CA LYS A 346 28.68 -11.05 -36.21
C LYS A 346 28.51 -9.78 -35.37
N CYS A 347 27.28 -9.32 -35.25
CA CYS A 347 26.90 -8.15 -34.47
C CYS A 347 25.83 -8.54 -33.47
N TYR A 348 26.09 -8.33 -32.17
CA TYR A 348 25.14 -8.66 -31.10
C TYR A 348 24.51 -7.40 -30.52
N THR A 349 23.23 -7.51 -30.15
CA THR A 349 22.49 -6.48 -29.42
C THR A 349 21.35 -7.09 -28.61
N GLY A 350 20.73 -6.31 -27.74
CA GLY A 350 19.53 -6.68 -26.98
C GLY A 350 18.35 -5.74 -27.21
N THR A 351 17.48 -5.64 -26.21
CA THR A 351 16.43 -4.63 -26.08
C THR A 351 16.35 -4.13 -24.63
N PHE A 352 15.69 -3.00 -24.38
CA PHE A 352 15.43 -2.55 -23.01
C PHE A 352 14.62 -3.57 -22.20
N SER A 353 13.69 -4.26 -22.83
CA SER A 353 12.89 -5.32 -22.19
C SER A 353 13.59 -6.68 -22.09
N THR A 354 14.63 -6.92 -22.88
CA THR A 354 15.38 -8.19 -22.94
C THR A 354 16.86 -7.89 -23.08
N MET A 355 17.51 -7.73 -21.94
CA MET A 355 18.92 -7.43 -21.84
C MET A 355 19.75 -8.67 -22.18
N LYS A 356 20.69 -8.52 -23.12
CA LYS A 356 21.56 -9.62 -23.58
C LYS A 356 23.01 -9.33 -23.23
N TYR A 357 23.81 -10.39 -23.20
CA TYR A 357 25.22 -10.32 -22.87
C TYR A 357 26.08 -10.91 -24.00
N ALA A 358 27.25 -10.32 -24.25
CA ALA A 358 28.21 -10.84 -25.21
C ALA A 358 29.60 -10.91 -24.59
N TYR A 359 30.15 -12.13 -24.50
CA TYR A 359 31.49 -12.40 -24.02
C TYR A 359 32.46 -12.53 -25.19
N MET A 360 33.50 -11.70 -25.23
CA MET A 360 34.56 -11.74 -26.24
C MET A 360 35.83 -11.08 -25.70
N ASN A 361 37.01 -11.56 -26.12
CA ASN A 361 38.31 -10.99 -25.75
C ASN A 361 38.50 -10.73 -24.23
N TYR A 362 38.01 -11.64 -23.39
CA TYR A 362 38.06 -11.52 -21.93
C TYR A 362 37.28 -10.32 -21.35
N LYS A 363 36.31 -9.78 -22.10
CA LYS A 363 35.36 -8.77 -21.64
C LYS A 363 33.94 -9.28 -21.79
N LEU A 364 33.04 -8.78 -20.97
CA LEU A 364 31.61 -9.05 -21.04
C LEU A 364 30.85 -7.75 -21.24
N TYR A 365 30.02 -7.71 -22.28
CA TYR A 365 29.22 -6.55 -22.65
C TYR A 365 27.75 -6.78 -22.36
N GLN A 366 27.10 -5.85 -21.66
CA GLN A 366 25.66 -5.77 -21.48
C GLN A 366 25.04 -4.94 -22.60
N LEU A 367 23.98 -5.47 -23.23
CA LEU A 367 23.41 -4.97 -24.48
C LEU A 367 21.89 -4.79 -24.32
N ASN A 368 21.38 -3.58 -24.56
CA ASN A 368 19.94 -3.29 -24.51
C ASN A 368 19.40 -2.61 -25.79
N GLY A 369 20.19 -2.57 -26.86
CA GLY A 369 19.79 -1.97 -28.13
C GLY A 369 20.10 -0.48 -28.26
N LEU A 370 20.02 0.32 -27.17
CA LEU A 370 20.47 1.72 -27.20
C LEU A 370 21.81 1.91 -26.48
N SER A 371 22.43 0.84 -25.99
CA SER A 371 23.74 0.89 -25.36
C SER A 371 24.52 -0.41 -25.52
N VAL A 372 25.85 -0.25 -25.44
CA VAL A 372 26.83 -1.32 -25.30
C VAL A 372 27.70 -0.95 -24.10
N GLN A 373 27.64 -1.77 -23.04
CA GLN A 373 28.20 -1.43 -21.74
C GLN A 373 29.16 -2.51 -21.27
N GLU A 374 30.37 -2.15 -20.87
CA GLU A 374 31.28 -3.07 -20.20
C GLU A 374 30.77 -3.33 -18.77
N VAL A 375 30.61 -4.59 -18.40
CA VAL A 375 30.08 -4.95 -17.08
C VAL A 375 31.17 -4.91 -16.01
N GLY A 376 30.78 -4.66 -14.76
CA GLY A 376 31.69 -4.69 -13.61
C GLY A 376 31.99 -6.09 -13.09
N SER A 377 32.62 -6.16 -11.92
CA SER A 377 33.00 -7.42 -11.28
C SER A 377 31.81 -8.27 -10.80
N GLY A 378 32.03 -9.58 -10.75
CA GLY A 378 31.09 -10.58 -10.21
C GLY A 378 30.75 -11.71 -11.18
N TYR A 379 29.75 -12.52 -10.78
CA TYR A 379 29.29 -13.67 -11.54
C TYR A 379 28.09 -13.33 -12.43
N TYR A 380 28.17 -13.72 -13.70
CA TYR A 380 27.13 -13.60 -14.71
C TYR A 380 26.73 -14.99 -15.15
N VAL A 381 25.52 -15.41 -14.76
CA VAL A 381 24.95 -16.72 -15.09
C VAL A 381 23.92 -16.51 -16.19
N LEU A 382 24.16 -17.12 -17.35
CA LEU A 382 23.42 -16.87 -18.58
C LEU A 382 22.66 -18.12 -19.07
N ASN A 383 21.53 -17.89 -19.74
CA ASN A 383 20.79 -18.91 -20.47
C ASN A 383 21.28 -19.03 -21.94
N GLU A 384 20.72 -19.97 -22.71
CA GLU A 384 21.11 -20.22 -24.10
C GLU A 384 20.89 -19.01 -25.04
N GLU A 385 20.00 -18.10 -24.67
CA GLU A 385 19.71 -16.87 -25.41
C GLU A 385 20.66 -15.70 -25.06
N LYS A 386 21.66 -15.97 -24.20
CA LYS A 386 22.60 -15.02 -23.60
C LYS A 386 21.91 -13.94 -22.76
N GLU A 387 20.80 -14.29 -22.13
CA GLU A 387 20.07 -13.47 -21.18
C GLU A 387 20.34 -13.99 -19.75
N ALA A 388 19.94 -13.24 -18.73
CA ALA A 388 20.09 -13.68 -17.35
C ALA A 388 19.43 -15.05 -17.14
N PHE A 389 20.15 -15.98 -16.50
CA PHE A 389 19.60 -17.26 -16.13
C PHE A 389 18.46 -17.11 -15.12
N SER A 390 17.39 -17.86 -15.35
CA SER A 390 16.20 -17.91 -14.50
C SER A 390 15.63 -19.32 -14.59
N SER A 391 15.37 -19.94 -13.43
CA SER A 391 14.63 -21.18 -13.35
C SER A 391 13.95 -21.32 -11.99
N LEU A 392 12.68 -21.71 -11.98
CA LEU A 392 11.93 -22.05 -10.77
C LEU A 392 12.26 -23.47 -10.26
N TYR A 393 13.22 -24.14 -10.87
CA TYR A 393 13.67 -25.48 -10.50
C TYR A 393 15.20 -25.59 -10.66
N PRO A 394 15.92 -26.44 -9.90
CA PRO A 394 17.37 -26.59 -10.07
C PRO A 394 17.76 -27.12 -11.45
N GLU A 395 18.37 -26.26 -12.26
CA GLU A 395 18.78 -26.50 -13.65
C GLU A 395 20.21 -26.03 -13.94
N THR A 396 20.83 -26.59 -14.98
CA THR A 396 22.19 -26.22 -15.38
C THR A 396 22.13 -25.04 -16.34
N PRO A 397 22.87 -23.95 -16.10
CA PRO A 397 22.91 -22.78 -16.97
C PRO A 397 23.67 -23.07 -18.27
N TYR A 398 23.51 -22.19 -19.25
CA TYR A 398 24.22 -22.30 -20.52
C TYR A 398 25.69 -21.86 -20.38
N GLN A 399 25.92 -20.74 -19.71
CA GLN A 399 27.26 -20.16 -19.54
C GLN A 399 27.37 -19.47 -18.18
N ILE A 400 28.53 -19.62 -17.54
CA ILE A 400 28.89 -18.95 -16.28
C ILE A 400 30.15 -18.14 -16.55
N ILE A 401 30.10 -16.83 -16.33
CA ILE A 401 31.22 -15.93 -16.55
C ILE A 401 31.53 -15.21 -15.24
N HIS A 402 32.80 -15.16 -14.86
CA HIS A 402 33.27 -14.39 -13.72
C HIS A 402 34.12 -13.23 -14.20
N CYS A 403 33.75 -12.01 -13.82
CA CYS A 403 34.49 -10.77 -14.12
C CYS A 403 35.17 -10.24 -12.85
N THR A 404 36.40 -9.79 -12.98
CA THR A 404 37.22 -9.21 -11.91
C THR A 404 37.10 -7.69 -11.85
N GLU A 405 37.62 -7.03 -10.82
CA GLU A 405 37.59 -5.57 -10.66
C GLU A 405 38.27 -4.81 -11.81
N ASP A 406 39.24 -5.43 -12.48
CA ASP A 406 39.90 -4.88 -13.68
C ASP A 406 39.08 -5.08 -14.97
N ASN A 407 37.79 -5.43 -14.86
CA ASN A 407 36.87 -5.80 -15.95
C ASN A 407 37.36 -6.98 -16.82
N TYR A 408 38.32 -7.75 -16.32
CA TYR A 408 38.78 -8.98 -16.97
C TYR A 408 37.85 -10.14 -16.61
N CYS A 409 37.28 -10.78 -17.61
CA CYS A 409 36.26 -11.81 -17.51
C CYS A 409 36.75 -13.18 -18.02
N THR A 410 36.33 -14.25 -17.35
CA THR A 410 36.62 -15.64 -17.73
C THR A 410 35.38 -16.51 -17.64
N GLU A 411 35.19 -17.36 -18.64
CA GLU A 411 34.18 -18.43 -18.61
C GLU A 411 34.62 -19.56 -17.67
N ILE A 412 33.72 -19.92 -16.74
CA ILE A 412 33.92 -20.95 -15.73
C ILE A 412 33.39 -22.28 -16.27
N ASN A 413 34.29 -23.26 -16.40
CA ASN A 413 34.00 -24.61 -16.93
C ASN A 413 34.14 -25.72 -15.87
N GLU A 414 34.44 -25.35 -14.62
CA GLU A 414 34.60 -26.27 -13.48
C GLU A 414 33.67 -25.82 -12.35
N ASP A 415 33.39 -26.71 -11.39
CA ASP A 415 32.52 -26.40 -10.24
C ASP A 415 32.96 -25.11 -9.53
N ILE A 416 32.04 -24.17 -9.34
CA ILE A 416 32.34 -22.96 -8.57
C ILE A 416 32.64 -23.34 -7.11
N ASN A 417 33.87 -23.07 -6.65
CA ASN A 417 34.27 -23.39 -5.29
C ASN A 417 33.83 -22.32 -4.29
N LEU A 418 32.52 -22.27 -4.01
CA LEU A 418 31.93 -21.39 -3.01
C LEU A 418 31.62 -22.13 -1.70
N SER A 419 31.64 -21.37 -0.61
CA SER A 419 31.25 -21.83 0.73
C SER A 419 29.74 -21.74 0.99
N GLN A 420 29.08 -20.89 0.20
CA GLN A 420 27.68 -20.50 0.28
C GLN A 420 26.83 -21.25 -0.76
N ASP A 421 25.53 -21.38 -0.47
CA ASP A 421 24.53 -22.01 -1.33
C ASP A 421 23.77 -20.98 -2.18
N VAL A 422 24.14 -19.69 -2.14
CA VAL A 422 23.52 -18.60 -2.91
C VAL A 422 24.61 -17.79 -3.61
N ILE A 423 24.35 -17.40 -4.86
CA ILE A 423 25.22 -16.53 -5.66
C ILE A 423 24.43 -15.30 -6.14
N ILE A 424 25.13 -14.17 -6.28
CA ILE A 424 24.59 -13.00 -6.96
C ILE A 424 24.81 -13.18 -8.45
N ASN A 425 23.72 -13.26 -9.22
CA ASN A 425 23.77 -13.19 -10.66
C ASN A 425 23.71 -11.72 -11.10
N LYS A 426 24.86 -11.12 -11.36
CA LYS A 426 24.98 -9.73 -11.84
C LYS A 426 24.32 -9.51 -13.20
N ALA A 427 23.97 -10.58 -13.91
CA ALA A 427 23.18 -10.48 -15.15
C ALA A 427 21.69 -10.23 -14.90
N GLY A 428 21.17 -10.66 -13.75
CA GLY A 428 19.75 -10.68 -13.41
C GLY A 428 19.27 -9.45 -12.65
N GLU A 429 17.96 -9.20 -12.69
CA GLU A 429 17.26 -8.20 -11.89
C GLU A 429 16.06 -8.87 -11.19
N GLY A 430 15.55 -8.27 -10.11
CA GLY A 430 14.41 -8.81 -9.35
C GLY A 430 14.66 -10.23 -8.84
N GLU A 431 13.73 -11.15 -9.11
CA GLU A 431 13.82 -12.57 -8.68
C GLU A 431 15.02 -13.33 -9.29
N ASN A 432 15.61 -12.82 -10.39
CA ASN A 432 16.75 -13.45 -11.07
C ASN A 432 18.11 -13.00 -10.51
N TYR A 433 18.12 -12.04 -9.58
CA TYR A 433 19.36 -11.49 -9.02
C TYR A 433 20.04 -12.45 -8.04
N PHE A 434 19.27 -13.18 -7.23
CA PHE A 434 19.80 -14.23 -6.36
C PHE A 434 19.48 -15.60 -6.92
N LEU A 435 20.54 -16.39 -7.15
CA LEU A 435 20.40 -17.78 -7.55
C LEU A 435 20.89 -18.69 -6.43
N ARG A 436 20.07 -19.68 -6.08
CA ARG A 436 20.49 -20.78 -5.22
C ARG A 436 21.39 -21.73 -6.03
N TYR A 437 22.59 -21.96 -5.53
CA TYR A 437 23.63 -22.80 -6.09
C TYR A 437 23.65 -24.19 -5.44
N TYR A 438 23.55 -25.22 -6.27
CA TYR A 438 23.68 -26.61 -5.86
C TYR A 438 24.98 -27.15 -6.46
N LYS A 439 25.98 -27.43 -5.61
CA LYS A 439 27.32 -27.86 -6.06
C LYS A 439 27.36 -29.23 -6.75
N ASN A 440 26.49 -30.17 -6.35
CA ASN A 440 26.56 -31.57 -6.81
C ASN A 440 25.17 -32.17 -7.07
N PRO A 441 24.71 -32.23 -8.33
CA PRO A 441 25.33 -31.67 -9.55
C PRO A 441 25.18 -30.14 -9.62
N GLU A 442 26.09 -29.47 -10.33
CA GLU A 442 26.08 -28.02 -10.58
C GLU A 442 24.77 -27.55 -11.22
N LYS A 443 23.93 -26.93 -10.38
CA LYS A 443 22.60 -26.43 -10.74
C LYS A 443 22.29 -25.11 -10.05
N PHE A 444 21.43 -24.34 -10.68
CA PHE A 444 20.99 -23.03 -10.24
C PHE A 444 19.46 -22.96 -10.28
N MET A 445 18.89 -22.19 -9.37
CA MET A 445 17.46 -21.92 -9.28
C MET A 445 17.27 -20.50 -8.74
N ASN A 446 16.22 -19.79 -9.16
CA ASN A 446 15.82 -18.55 -8.51
C ASN A 446 15.63 -18.76 -7.00
N ASN A 447 16.22 -17.86 -6.21
CA ASN A 447 16.11 -17.93 -4.77
C ASN A 447 14.90 -17.12 -4.27
N ASN A 448 13.74 -17.77 -4.16
CA ASN A 448 12.49 -17.13 -3.70
C ASN A 448 12.30 -17.19 -2.17
N MET A 449 13.39 -17.11 -1.38
CA MET A 449 13.30 -17.27 0.08
C MET A 449 12.79 -15.99 0.77
N ASN A 450 11.87 -16.17 1.72
CA ASN A 450 11.53 -15.15 2.71
C ASN A 450 12.72 -15.06 3.69
N GLY A 451 13.47 -13.97 3.64
CA GLY A 451 14.61 -13.76 4.53
C GLY A 451 15.78 -13.05 3.87
N CYS A 452 16.80 -12.72 4.65
CA CYS A 452 17.93 -11.92 4.20
C CYS A 452 19.07 -12.77 3.66
N CYS A 453 19.58 -12.41 2.47
CA CYS A 453 20.81 -12.97 1.90
C CYS A 453 21.88 -11.86 1.90
N TYR A 454 22.79 -11.91 2.87
CA TYR A 454 23.90 -10.96 2.95
C TYR A 454 25.14 -11.54 2.29
N LEU A 455 25.57 -10.89 1.22
CA LEU A 455 26.77 -11.17 0.44
C LEU A 455 27.43 -9.82 0.08
N ASP A 456 28.73 -9.79 -0.15
CA ASP A 456 29.47 -8.65 -0.67
C ASP A 456 29.33 -8.53 -2.20
N ASN A 457 30.06 -7.59 -2.81
CA ASN A 457 29.99 -7.33 -4.24
C ASN A 457 30.45 -8.50 -5.11
N ASP A 458 31.33 -9.36 -4.58
CA ASP A 458 31.85 -10.56 -5.23
C ASP A 458 30.97 -11.79 -4.96
N GLY A 459 29.89 -11.62 -4.20
CA GLY A 459 28.98 -12.70 -3.84
C GLY A 459 29.52 -13.62 -2.74
N ILE A 460 30.47 -13.14 -1.93
CA ILE A 460 31.07 -13.84 -0.78
C ILE A 460 30.58 -13.20 0.53
N LEU A 461 30.73 -13.87 1.67
CA LEU A 461 30.51 -13.20 2.95
C LEU A 461 31.61 -12.17 3.23
N PRO A 462 31.25 -10.96 3.69
CA PRO A 462 32.24 -10.00 4.17
C PRO A 462 33.08 -10.63 5.27
N THR A 463 34.40 -10.65 5.08
CA THR A 463 35.35 -11.22 6.04
C THR A 463 35.92 -10.17 7.02
N GLU A 464 35.70 -8.89 6.76
CA GLU A 464 36.14 -7.75 7.58
C GLU A 464 35.05 -6.68 7.69
N GLU A 465 35.20 -5.78 8.69
CA GLU A 465 34.38 -4.58 8.86
C GLU A 465 34.45 -3.68 7.60
N GLY A 466 33.50 -3.82 6.68
CA GLY A 466 33.49 -3.09 5.42
C GLY A 466 32.20 -3.27 4.63
N ALA A 467 31.77 -2.22 3.92
CA ALA A 467 30.43 -2.04 3.37
C ALA A 467 29.93 -3.22 2.50
N SER A 468 28.75 -3.73 2.85
CA SER A 468 28.05 -4.82 2.16
C SER A 468 26.79 -4.32 1.44
N TYR A 469 26.48 -4.91 0.29
CA TYR A 469 25.23 -4.71 -0.43
C TYR A 469 24.27 -5.87 -0.16
N GLY A 470 23.27 -5.66 0.69
CA GLY A 470 22.15 -6.59 0.87
C GLY A 470 20.87 -6.02 0.27
N GLU A 471 20.44 -6.51 -0.90
CA GLU A 471 19.08 -6.30 -1.40
C GLU A 471 18.17 -7.46 -0.98
N HIS A 472 17.84 -7.55 0.32
CA HIS A 472 16.55 -8.03 0.81
C HIS A 472 16.47 -7.74 2.33
N SER A 473 15.48 -6.91 2.67
CA SER A 473 14.83 -6.62 3.97
C SER A 473 15.61 -6.35 5.27
N CYS A 474 16.90 -6.67 5.42
CA CYS A 474 17.57 -6.51 6.73
C CYS A 474 18.21 -5.14 6.98
N TYR A 475 17.91 -4.12 6.14
CA TYR A 475 18.41 -2.75 6.28
C TYR A 475 18.01 -2.02 7.59
N ARG A 476 17.39 -2.70 8.55
CA ARG A 476 16.91 -2.15 9.82
C ARG A 476 17.61 -2.78 11.01
N SER A 477 18.82 -2.32 11.28
CA SER A 477 19.35 -2.11 12.63
C SER A 477 19.51 -3.31 13.59
N GLY A 478 19.24 -4.56 13.18
CA GLY A 478 19.04 -5.71 14.09
C GLY A 478 20.07 -6.84 14.03
N ILE A 479 19.64 -8.04 14.44
CA ILE A 479 20.36 -9.32 14.31
C ILE A 479 19.47 -10.28 13.52
N CYS A 480 19.96 -10.87 12.42
CA CYS A 480 19.10 -11.57 11.45
C CYS A 480 19.71 -12.89 10.96
N ILE A 481 18.86 -13.82 10.52
CA ILE A 481 19.31 -15.04 9.84
C ILE A 481 19.81 -14.67 8.44
N ASN A 482 21.00 -15.14 8.10
CA ASN A 482 21.52 -15.11 6.73
C ASN A 482 21.27 -16.45 6.04
N TYR A 483 20.38 -16.41 5.05
CA TYR A 483 19.95 -17.57 4.27
C TYR A 483 20.91 -17.93 3.12
N ALA A 484 22.04 -17.23 2.99
CA ALA A 484 23.05 -17.55 1.99
C ALA A 484 23.75 -18.92 2.21
N TYR A 485 23.68 -19.48 3.43
CA TYR A 485 24.33 -20.75 3.79
C TYR A 485 23.31 -21.83 4.18
N ALA A 486 23.58 -23.08 3.83
CA ALA A 486 22.80 -24.23 4.28
C ALA A 486 22.76 -24.39 5.81
N SER A 487 23.82 -23.97 6.52
CA SER A 487 23.88 -23.99 7.98
C SER A 487 23.12 -22.84 8.64
N HIS A 488 22.74 -21.81 7.87
CA HIS A 488 22.12 -20.56 8.30
C HIS A 488 22.89 -19.88 9.44
N ASN A 489 23.67 -18.86 9.10
CA ASN A 489 24.43 -18.10 10.09
C ASN A 489 23.61 -16.90 10.56
N ILE A 490 23.81 -16.47 11.80
CA ILE A 490 23.22 -15.22 12.29
C ILE A 490 24.23 -14.09 12.09
N LEU A 491 23.76 -12.99 11.53
CA LEU A 491 24.55 -11.77 11.35
C LEU A 491 23.99 -10.63 12.18
N SER A 492 24.88 -9.74 12.62
CA SER A 492 24.52 -8.43 13.17
C SER A 492 24.24 -7.40 12.06
N LYS A 493 23.71 -6.24 12.46
CA LYS A 493 23.49 -5.06 11.61
C LYS A 493 24.69 -4.70 10.74
N ASP A 494 25.90 -4.84 11.29
CA ASP A 494 27.14 -4.44 10.62
C ASP A 494 27.66 -5.55 9.68
N GLY A 495 26.88 -6.60 9.46
CA GLY A 495 27.25 -7.75 8.61
C GLY A 495 28.17 -8.76 9.28
N ASN A 496 28.58 -8.51 10.53
CA ASN A 496 29.47 -9.40 11.28
C ASN A 496 28.74 -10.64 11.80
N TYR A 497 29.45 -11.78 11.80
CA TYR A 497 29.00 -13.01 12.44
C TYR A 497 28.61 -12.77 13.89
N TYR A 498 27.39 -13.16 14.22
CA TYR A 498 26.88 -13.04 15.56
C TYR A 498 27.11 -14.34 16.33
N VAL A 499 27.96 -14.29 17.35
CA VAL A 499 28.29 -15.45 18.18
C VAL A 499 27.92 -15.14 19.64
N ASP A 500 26.72 -15.55 20.04
CA ASP A 500 26.30 -15.60 21.45
C ASP A 500 25.42 -16.83 21.68
N SER A 501 25.71 -17.61 22.72
CA SER A 501 24.96 -18.86 23.00
C SER A 501 23.48 -18.65 23.33
N ARG A 502 23.07 -17.41 23.62
CA ARG A 502 21.69 -17.04 23.92
C ARG A 502 20.91 -16.73 22.66
N ILE A 503 21.54 -16.32 21.56
CA ILE A 503 20.87 -16.03 20.29
C ILE A 503 21.36 -17.01 19.25
N THR A 504 20.53 -17.98 18.91
CA THR A 504 20.91 -19.08 18.01
C THR A 504 19.84 -19.33 16.96
N TYR A 505 20.24 -19.87 15.82
CA TYR A 505 19.31 -20.32 14.79
C TYR A 505 18.67 -21.64 15.21
N ASN A 506 17.34 -21.69 15.21
CA ASN A 506 16.58 -22.92 15.41
C ASN A 506 16.10 -23.41 14.04
N SER A 507 16.74 -24.48 13.55
CA SER A 507 16.46 -25.05 12.24
C SER A 507 15.13 -25.81 12.15
N GLU A 508 14.56 -26.27 13.27
CA GLU A 508 13.29 -27.00 13.26
C GLU A 508 12.11 -26.07 12.97
N ASN A 509 12.16 -24.86 13.52
CA ASN A 509 11.11 -23.86 13.41
C ASN A 509 11.46 -22.70 12.45
N ASP A 510 12.66 -22.76 11.86
CA ASP A 510 13.25 -21.74 10.99
C ASP A 510 13.15 -20.31 11.58
N CYS A 511 13.79 -20.11 12.74
CA CYS A 511 13.67 -18.87 13.51
C CYS A 511 14.93 -18.52 14.30
N ILE A 512 15.06 -17.24 14.65
CA ILE A 512 15.98 -16.82 15.70
C ILE A 512 15.38 -17.20 17.05
N SER A 513 16.14 -17.97 17.82
CA SER A 513 15.80 -18.29 19.20
C SER A 513 16.59 -17.43 20.16
N TYR A 514 15.93 -16.98 21.24
CA TYR A 514 16.55 -16.33 22.39
C TYR A 514 16.40 -17.20 23.63
N ASN A 515 17.51 -17.65 24.21
CA ASN A 515 17.57 -18.65 25.29
C ASN A 515 16.76 -19.93 24.96
N GLY A 516 16.79 -20.36 23.70
CA GLY A 516 16.09 -21.55 23.21
C GLY A 516 14.60 -21.37 22.90
N ALA A 517 14.03 -20.18 23.11
CA ALA A 517 12.65 -19.87 22.74
C ALA A 517 12.59 -19.11 21.41
N CYS A 518 11.74 -19.55 20.48
CA CYS A 518 11.49 -18.84 19.23
C CYS A 518 10.34 -17.83 19.34
N TYR A 519 10.15 -17.08 18.27
CA TYR A 519 9.00 -16.21 18.07
C TYR A 519 7.68 -16.99 18.22
N GLU A 520 6.71 -16.35 18.87
CA GLU A 520 5.34 -16.85 18.99
C GLU A 520 4.42 -15.95 18.18
N GLU A 521 3.72 -16.52 17.19
CA GLU A 521 2.82 -15.75 16.34
C GLU A 521 1.72 -15.06 17.15
N GLY A 522 1.52 -13.76 16.89
CA GLY A 522 0.53 -12.94 17.60
C GLY A 522 0.98 -12.44 18.98
N LYS A 523 2.23 -12.68 19.40
CA LYS A 523 2.79 -12.09 20.64
C LYS A 523 4.04 -11.28 20.35
N ARG A 524 4.01 -9.99 20.72
CA ARG A 524 5.19 -9.12 20.67
C ARG A 524 6.06 -9.36 21.90
N LYS A 525 7.32 -9.73 21.69
CA LYS A 525 8.29 -9.99 22.77
C LYS A 525 9.50 -9.08 22.62
N PHE A 526 10.03 -8.62 23.75
CA PHE A 526 11.15 -7.69 23.84
C PHE A 526 12.36 -8.34 24.50
N ILE A 527 13.54 -8.04 23.96
CA ILE A 527 14.81 -8.56 24.44
C ILE A 527 15.75 -7.37 24.68
N PHE A 528 16.18 -7.19 25.93
CA PHE A 528 17.28 -6.30 26.27
C PHE A 528 18.61 -7.04 26.18
N TYR A 529 19.46 -6.62 25.26
CA TYR A 529 20.73 -7.28 25.02
C TYR A 529 21.76 -6.30 24.46
N GLY A 530 23.01 -6.38 24.96
CA GLY A 530 24.13 -5.61 24.39
C GLY A 530 23.95 -4.09 24.52
N GLY A 531 23.10 -3.64 25.45
CA GLY A 531 22.69 -2.24 25.58
C GLY A 531 21.52 -1.86 24.68
N TYR A 532 21.07 -2.69 23.74
CA TYR A 532 19.96 -2.40 22.83
C TYR A 532 18.66 -3.06 23.28
N LEU A 533 17.54 -2.50 22.83
CA LEU A 533 16.21 -3.08 22.96
C LEU A 533 15.76 -3.64 21.62
N TYR A 534 15.52 -4.94 21.56
CA TYR A 534 15.06 -5.64 20.37
C TYR A 534 13.60 -6.09 20.50
N ILE A 535 12.90 -6.11 19.37
CA ILE A 535 11.65 -6.82 19.14
C ILE A 535 12.02 -8.19 18.57
N HIS A 536 11.53 -9.26 19.21
CA HIS A 536 11.77 -10.63 18.76
C HIS A 536 10.77 -10.98 17.66
N GLU A 537 11.26 -11.09 16.44
CA GLU A 537 10.50 -11.54 15.26
C GLU A 537 10.98 -12.94 14.85
N LYS A 538 10.32 -13.56 13.87
CA LYS A 538 10.64 -14.92 13.45
C LYS A 538 12.08 -15.04 12.95
N GLU A 539 12.47 -14.18 12.01
CA GLU A 539 13.73 -14.29 11.26
C GLU A 539 14.79 -13.28 11.73
N CYS A 540 14.42 -12.38 12.66
CA CYS A 540 15.26 -11.29 13.12
C CYS A 540 14.95 -10.84 14.57
N LEU A 541 15.92 -10.17 15.16
CA LEU A 541 15.76 -9.29 16.32
C LEU A 541 15.86 -7.86 15.81
N SER A 542 14.71 -7.22 15.58
CA SER A 542 14.63 -5.84 15.08
C SER A 542 14.86 -4.85 16.21
N ASN A 543 15.60 -3.76 15.99
CA ASN A 543 15.66 -2.71 17.02
C ASN A 543 14.28 -2.11 17.26
N ALA A 544 13.97 -1.87 18.54
CA ALA A 544 12.84 -1.04 18.91
C ALA A 544 12.99 0.39 18.36
N GLY A 545 11.86 1.05 18.07
CA GLY A 545 11.84 2.46 17.70
C GLY A 545 12.13 3.36 18.91
N LYS A 546 12.23 4.67 18.69
CA LYS A 546 12.33 5.61 19.82
C LYS A 546 11.03 5.61 20.64
N GLY A 547 11.15 5.78 21.96
CA GLY A 547 10.02 6.02 22.85
C GLY A 547 10.09 5.30 24.18
N LEU A 548 9.03 5.44 24.98
CA LEU A 548 8.91 4.81 26.29
C LEU A 548 8.40 3.37 26.15
N TYR A 549 9.13 2.41 26.71
CA TYR A 549 8.80 0.99 26.75
C TYR A 549 8.62 0.53 28.19
N LEU A 550 7.39 0.10 28.53
CA LEU A 550 7.11 -0.62 29.76
C LEU A 550 6.95 -2.11 29.43
N ILE A 551 7.83 -2.92 30.00
CA ILE A 551 8.02 -4.33 29.69
C ILE A 551 8.05 -5.09 31.02
N LYS A 552 7.41 -6.26 31.06
CA LYS A 552 7.51 -7.20 32.19
C LYS A 552 7.71 -8.60 31.65
N ASP A 553 8.74 -9.28 32.11
CA ASP A 553 9.12 -10.63 31.65
C ASP A 553 9.28 -10.75 30.11
N GLY A 554 9.74 -9.65 29.47
CA GLY A 554 9.91 -9.58 28.01
C GLY A 554 8.61 -9.37 27.24
N LEU A 555 7.47 -9.12 27.89
CA LEU A 555 6.18 -8.83 27.26
C LEU A 555 5.75 -7.37 27.52
N PRO A 556 4.92 -6.77 26.65
CA PRO A 556 4.35 -5.45 26.92
C PRO A 556 3.61 -5.43 28.28
N PHE A 557 3.86 -4.40 29.08
CA PHE A 557 3.11 -4.17 30.32
C PHE A 557 1.69 -3.64 30.03
N ASP A 558 0.67 -4.28 30.61
CA ASP A 558 -0.75 -3.93 30.39
C ASP A 558 -1.62 -3.95 31.68
N SER A 559 -1.01 -3.90 32.87
CA SER A 559 -1.76 -3.96 34.14
C SER A 559 -2.34 -2.60 34.52
N ASP A 560 -3.60 -2.56 34.93
CA ASP A 560 -4.30 -1.38 35.47
C ASP A 560 -4.06 -1.14 36.97
N GLU A 561 -3.45 -2.11 37.65
CA GLU A 561 -2.99 -1.98 39.03
C GLU A 561 -1.63 -1.26 39.11
N TRP A 562 -1.47 -0.39 40.11
CA TRP A 562 -0.19 0.26 40.38
C TRP A 562 0.90 -0.78 40.66
N THR A 563 1.86 -0.86 39.75
CA THR A 563 2.93 -1.87 39.76
C THR A 563 4.28 -1.17 39.72
N SER A 564 5.16 -1.49 40.67
CA SER A 564 6.54 -1.03 40.60
C SER A 564 7.28 -1.77 39.50
N LEU A 565 7.90 -1.01 38.60
CA LEU A 565 8.80 -1.49 37.54
C LEU A 565 10.12 -0.76 37.76
N SER A 566 11.17 -1.50 38.13
CA SER A 566 12.41 -0.89 38.66
C SER A 566 13.68 -1.36 37.95
N GLY A 567 13.57 -2.33 37.04
CA GLY A 567 14.68 -2.74 36.18
C GLY A 567 14.84 -1.85 34.93
N THR A 568 16.09 -1.62 34.51
CA THR A 568 16.39 -0.98 33.20
C THR A 568 15.91 -1.81 32.01
N SER A 569 15.56 -3.08 32.23
CA SER A 569 14.92 -3.97 31.25
C SER A 569 13.39 -3.97 31.33
N GLU A 570 12.81 -3.28 32.32
CA GLU A 570 11.37 -3.20 32.55
C GLU A 570 10.81 -1.82 32.19
N VAL A 571 11.57 -0.75 32.47
CA VAL A 571 11.21 0.61 32.07
C VAL A 571 12.38 1.22 31.33
N CYS A 572 12.14 1.65 30.10
CA CYS A 572 13.18 2.21 29.24
C CYS A 572 12.60 3.30 28.37
N TYR A 573 13.15 4.51 28.45
CA TYR A 573 13.05 5.43 27.34
C TYR A 573 14.16 5.12 26.35
N TYR A 574 13.82 4.55 25.20
CA TYR A 574 14.77 4.14 24.19
C TYR A 574 14.92 5.26 23.15
N ASN A 575 16.14 5.74 22.91
CA ASN A 575 16.43 6.83 21.96
C ASN A 575 16.78 6.31 20.54
N GLY A 576 16.64 5.00 20.32
CA GLY A 576 16.95 4.34 19.04
C GLY A 576 18.37 3.78 18.95
N ASN A 577 19.30 4.16 19.85
CA ASN A 577 20.69 3.73 19.84
C ASN A 577 21.26 3.56 21.27
N GLY A 578 21.63 2.33 21.64
CA GLY A 578 22.29 2.05 22.91
C GLY A 578 21.33 1.97 24.09
N ALA A 579 21.83 2.20 25.31
CA ALA A 579 21.09 1.97 26.55
C ALA A 579 19.92 2.94 26.77
N CYS A 580 19.04 2.60 27.71
CA CYS A 580 17.92 3.44 28.12
C CYS A 580 18.38 4.83 28.58
N ASP A 581 17.70 5.86 28.10
CA ASP A 581 17.94 7.25 28.46
C ASP A 581 17.20 7.58 29.76
N ASN A 582 17.97 7.75 30.84
CA ASN A 582 17.40 8.05 32.15
C ASN A 582 16.97 9.51 32.29
N ASP A 583 17.61 10.44 31.57
CA ASP A 583 17.28 11.86 31.67
C ASP A 583 15.93 12.12 30.99
N GLU A 584 15.72 11.54 29.81
CA GLU A 584 14.43 11.53 29.13
C GLU A 584 13.36 10.82 29.97
N LEU A 585 13.65 9.62 30.49
CA LEU A 585 12.70 8.92 31.36
C LEU A 585 12.25 9.78 32.55
N ASN A 586 13.17 10.51 33.18
CA ASN A 586 12.86 11.41 34.28
C ASN A 586 12.05 12.65 33.86
N THR A 587 12.19 13.11 32.62
CA THR A 587 11.33 14.17 32.05
C THR A 587 9.92 13.63 31.87
N TYR A 588 9.76 12.48 31.21
CA TYR A 588 8.45 11.88 30.97
C TYR A 588 7.72 11.54 32.28
N LYS A 589 8.43 11.07 33.31
CA LYS A 589 7.89 10.82 34.67
C LYS A 589 7.24 12.06 35.34
N LYS A 590 7.46 13.29 34.84
CA LYS A 590 6.81 14.50 35.36
C LYS A 590 5.40 14.70 34.81
N HIS A 591 5.05 14.06 33.71
CA HIS A 591 3.74 14.15 33.07
C HIS A 591 2.82 13.03 33.54
N LYS A 592 1.52 13.30 33.59
CA LYS A 592 0.54 12.38 34.16
C LYS A 592 0.24 11.18 33.29
N TYR A 593 0.16 11.39 31.97
CA TYR A 593 -0.11 10.35 30.99
C TYR A 593 0.96 10.33 29.90
N ILE A 594 1.41 9.14 29.54
CA ILE A 594 2.50 8.94 28.57
C ILE A 594 2.12 7.80 27.63
N LEU A 595 2.54 7.87 26.36
CA LEU A 595 2.38 6.76 25.42
C LEU A 595 3.44 5.68 25.64
N ASN A 596 2.98 4.43 25.78
CA ASN A 596 3.83 3.24 25.85
C ASN A 596 3.92 2.58 24.47
N SER A 597 5.14 2.56 23.92
CA SER A 597 5.49 2.05 22.59
C SER A 597 5.68 0.52 22.54
N ALA A 598 5.57 -0.17 23.67
CA ALA A 598 5.71 -1.62 23.72
C ALA A 598 4.55 -2.37 23.03
N VAL A 599 3.39 -1.75 22.85
CA VAL A 599 2.17 -2.38 22.32
C VAL A 599 1.95 -2.04 20.85
N GLU A 600 1.47 -2.97 20.03
CA GLU A 600 1.34 -2.82 18.56
C GLU A 600 0.44 -1.65 18.13
N GLY A 601 -0.61 -1.33 18.91
CA GLY A 601 -1.51 -0.19 18.67
C GLY A 601 -1.22 1.08 19.47
N LYS A 602 -0.23 1.07 20.39
CA LYS A 602 -0.02 2.00 21.52
C LYS A 602 -0.95 1.77 22.73
N SER A 603 -0.46 2.12 23.91
CA SER A 603 -1.27 2.21 25.14
C SER A 603 -0.90 3.47 25.91
N ILE A 604 -1.80 3.95 26.77
CA ILE A 604 -1.53 5.07 27.66
C ILE A 604 -1.18 4.52 29.03
N VAL A 605 -0.10 5.02 29.62
CA VAL A 605 0.32 4.69 30.98
C VAL A 605 0.35 5.93 31.85
N SER A 606 0.21 5.72 33.15
CA SER A 606 0.35 6.76 34.17
C SER A 606 1.42 6.36 35.17
N TYR A 607 2.13 7.34 35.69
CA TYR A 607 3.18 7.18 36.69
C TYR A 607 2.80 7.91 37.97
N ASP A 608 2.90 7.19 39.09
CA ASP A 608 2.73 7.76 40.43
C ASP A 608 4.11 8.03 41.03
N THR A 609 4.40 9.31 41.29
CA THR A 609 5.68 9.76 41.84
C THR A 609 5.87 9.39 43.30
N GLU A 610 4.80 9.24 44.09
CA GLU A 610 4.87 8.89 45.51
C GLU A 610 5.07 7.38 45.70
N LEU A 611 4.43 6.57 44.84
CA LEU A 611 4.49 5.11 44.86
C LEU A 611 5.63 4.52 44.01
N ASP A 612 6.31 5.33 43.19
CA ASP A 612 7.28 4.91 42.16
C ASP A 612 6.77 3.69 41.37
N SER A 613 5.55 3.84 40.84
CA SER A 613 4.78 2.75 40.25
C SER A 613 4.07 3.22 38.99
N TRP A 614 3.85 2.27 38.07
CA TRP A 614 3.19 2.48 36.80
C TRP A 614 1.88 1.71 36.73
N ARG A 615 0.95 2.21 35.94
CA ARG A 615 -0.24 1.47 35.51
C ARG A 615 -0.63 1.84 34.09
N THR A 616 -1.25 0.91 33.38
CA THR A 616 -1.94 1.20 32.13
C THR A 616 -3.27 1.86 32.44
N VAL A 617 -3.54 2.96 31.76
CA VAL A 617 -4.81 3.68 31.86
C VAL A 617 -5.85 2.89 31.08
N LYS A 618 -6.95 2.55 31.76
CA LYS A 618 -8.11 1.84 31.18
C LYS A 618 -9.39 2.65 31.33
N GLU A 619 -9.33 3.76 32.06
CA GLU A 619 -10.45 4.64 32.31
C GLU A 619 -10.90 5.33 31.02
N ASP A 620 -12.20 5.27 30.76
CA ASP A 620 -12.80 5.92 29.61
C ASP A 620 -12.60 7.44 29.68
N GLY A 621 -12.17 8.02 28.57
CA GLY A 621 -11.80 9.43 28.54
C GLY A 621 -11.11 9.85 27.26
N VAL A 622 -10.94 11.15 27.10
CA VAL A 622 -10.12 11.73 26.03
C VAL A 622 -8.83 12.23 26.66
N TYR A 623 -7.72 11.85 26.04
CA TYR A 623 -6.35 12.09 26.49
C TYR A 623 -5.60 12.79 25.36
N ILE A 624 -5.12 13.98 25.65
CA ILE A 624 -4.53 14.92 24.71
C ILE A 624 -3.04 15.00 25.00
N PHE A 625 -2.23 14.79 23.97
CA PHE A 625 -0.79 14.70 24.10
C PHE A 625 -0.10 15.77 23.26
N PHE A 626 0.99 16.28 23.80
CA PHE A 626 1.98 17.12 23.13
C PHE A 626 3.08 16.22 22.52
N GLU A 627 3.62 16.60 21.37
CA GLU A 627 4.82 15.99 20.78
C GLU A 627 6.00 16.97 20.86
N ASP A 628 7.05 16.55 21.56
CA ASP A 628 8.31 17.26 21.59
C ASP A 628 9.14 16.86 20.36
N ASN A 629 9.34 17.81 19.44
CA ASN A 629 10.16 17.72 18.22
C ASN A 629 9.76 16.65 17.18
N PHE A 630 8.93 17.03 16.18
CA PHE A 630 8.77 16.55 14.77
C PHE A 630 8.98 15.07 14.34
N GLU A 631 9.38 14.14 15.21
CA GLU A 631 9.66 12.73 14.93
C GLU A 631 8.58 11.82 15.55
N HIS A 632 7.32 11.97 15.15
CA HIS A 632 6.14 11.05 15.10
C HIS A 632 5.92 9.91 16.15
N TYR A 633 6.77 9.72 17.16
CA TYR A 633 6.85 8.49 17.97
C TYR A 633 6.70 8.73 19.47
N ASN A 634 6.79 9.99 19.94
CA ASN A 634 6.96 10.31 21.34
C ASN A 634 5.94 11.37 21.80
N ALA A 635 5.04 11.02 22.73
CA ALA A 635 4.06 11.97 23.24
C ALA A 635 3.76 11.79 24.74
N TYR A 636 3.59 12.90 25.43
CA TYR A 636 3.16 12.99 26.84
C TYR A 636 1.98 13.95 26.96
N SER A 637 1.18 13.82 28.03
CA SER A 637 -0.02 14.63 28.23
C SER A 637 0.28 16.12 28.26
N ILE A 638 -0.56 16.94 27.61
CA ILE A 638 -0.50 18.40 27.71
C ILE A 638 -0.62 18.87 29.17
N ASP A 639 0.00 20.00 29.47
CA ASP A 639 -0.09 20.69 30.76
C ASP A 639 0.03 22.21 30.63
N ALA A 640 0.06 22.94 31.74
CA ALA A 640 0.07 24.39 31.75
C ALA A 640 1.30 25.03 31.05
N GLN A 641 2.39 24.28 30.86
CA GLN A 641 3.60 24.68 30.12
C GLN A 641 3.49 24.26 28.65
N ASP A 642 3.07 23.02 28.41
CA ASP A 642 2.95 22.43 27.06
C ASP A 642 1.47 22.24 26.69
N ARG A 643 0.87 23.32 26.17
CA ARG A 643 -0.58 23.41 25.93
C ARG A 643 -1.04 22.97 24.54
N ARG A 644 -0.11 22.90 23.60
CA ARG A 644 -0.41 22.63 22.21
C ARG A 644 -0.78 21.17 22.02
N GLU A 645 -1.84 20.90 21.28
CA GLU A 645 -2.16 19.51 20.96
C GLU A 645 -1.27 19.01 19.82
N TYR A 646 -1.00 17.71 19.84
CA TYR A 646 -0.43 17.01 18.70
C TYR A 646 -1.29 15.82 18.31
N ILE A 647 -1.58 14.97 19.30
CA ILE A 647 -2.33 13.73 19.09
C ILE A 647 -3.33 13.54 20.21
N VAL A 648 -4.52 13.08 19.85
CA VAL A 648 -5.61 12.88 20.80
C VAL A 648 -6.06 11.44 20.73
N TYR A 649 -6.05 10.79 21.88
CA TYR A 649 -6.54 9.44 22.05
C TYR A 649 -7.80 9.41 22.89
N GLN A 650 -8.72 8.53 22.54
CA GLN A 650 -9.86 8.19 23.38
C GLN A 650 -9.71 6.76 23.88
N ILE A 651 -9.80 6.57 25.20
CA ILE A 651 -10.03 5.25 25.77
C ILE A 651 -11.53 5.04 25.91
N LYS A 652 -12.02 3.87 25.45
CA LYS A 652 -13.42 3.47 25.57
C LYS A 652 -13.55 1.97 25.81
N ASN A 653 -14.23 1.59 26.89
CA ASN A 653 -14.28 0.22 27.41
C ASN A 653 -12.88 -0.43 27.48
N GLY A 654 -11.88 0.33 27.93
CA GLY A 654 -10.48 -0.11 28.02
C GLY A 654 -9.73 -0.26 26.69
N LYS A 655 -10.33 0.14 25.55
CA LYS A 655 -9.67 0.16 24.24
C LYS A 655 -9.25 1.57 23.84
N LEU A 656 -8.02 1.73 23.37
CA LEU A 656 -7.47 2.99 22.88
C LEU A 656 -7.83 3.20 21.39
N ARG A 657 -8.26 4.40 21.02
CA ARG A 657 -8.49 4.82 19.63
C ARG A 657 -7.88 6.20 19.39
N ASP A 658 -7.20 6.38 18.26
CA ASP A 658 -6.76 7.70 17.79
C ASP A 658 -7.97 8.49 17.28
N VAL A 659 -8.20 9.67 17.83
CA VAL A 659 -9.32 10.53 17.50
C VAL A 659 -8.86 11.92 17.06
N THR A 660 -7.59 12.07 16.69
CA THR A 660 -7.01 13.36 16.29
C THR A 660 -7.79 13.97 15.12
N ASN A 661 -8.03 13.17 14.07
CA ASN A 661 -8.74 13.60 12.86
C ASN A 661 -10.16 13.01 12.72
N GLU A 662 -10.50 11.98 13.50
CA GLU A 662 -11.74 11.22 13.33
C GLU A 662 -12.89 11.73 14.21
N PHE A 663 -12.62 12.63 15.16
CA PHE A 663 -13.63 13.11 16.09
C PHE A 663 -14.56 14.14 15.43
N LYS A 664 -15.80 13.72 15.08
CA LYS A 664 -16.80 14.56 14.39
C LYS A 664 -17.52 15.54 15.31
N ASN A 665 -17.70 15.21 16.59
CA ASN A 665 -18.43 16.05 17.53
C ASN A 665 -17.59 17.27 17.93
N THR A 666 -18.24 18.42 18.01
CA THR A 666 -17.62 19.67 18.49
C THR A 666 -17.91 19.83 19.97
N GLY A 667 -16.96 20.33 20.75
CA GLY A 667 -17.15 20.40 22.19
C GLY A 667 -15.91 20.83 22.96
N PHE A 668 -16.02 20.79 24.28
CA PHE A 668 -14.95 21.14 25.20
C PHE A 668 -14.57 19.90 26.04
N TYR A 669 -13.28 19.78 26.33
CA TYR A 669 -12.68 18.65 27.03
C TYR A 669 -11.77 19.15 28.13
N ILE A 670 -11.88 18.58 29.33
CA ILE A 670 -11.04 18.92 30.47
C ILE A 670 -9.92 17.89 30.60
N GLN A 671 -8.70 18.38 30.63
CA GLN A 671 -7.51 17.62 31.00
C GLN A 671 -6.67 18.42 32.00
N GLU A 672 -6.51 17.89 33.20
CA GLU A 672 -5.94 18.61 34.35
C GLU A 672 -6.62 19.98 34.57
N GLU A 673 -5.84 21.07 34.59
CA GLU A 673 -6.33 22.46 34.74
C GLU A 673 -6.62 23.13 33.38
N LEU A 674 -6.63 22.36 32.29
CA LEU A 674 -6.84 22.87 30.94
C LEU A 674 -8.18 22.43 30.36
N PHE A 675 -8.85 23.35 29.66
CA PHE A 675 -9.88 22.99 28.70
C PHE A 675 -9.30 23.04 27.30
N VAL A 676 -9.75 22.12 26.47
CA VAL A 676 -9.38 22.04 25.06
C VAL A 676 -10.66 22.03 24.25
N GLU A 677 -10.75 22.91 23.25
CA GLU A 677 -11.89 22.96 22.34
C GLU A 677 -11.64 22.07 21.12
N LYS A 678 -12.65 21.28 20.74
CA LYS A 678 -12.74 20.64 19.44
C LYS A 678 -13.70 21.42 18.56
N THR A 679 -13.17 22.09 17.55
CA THR A 679 -13.94 22.79 16.52
C THR A 679 -14.17 21.89 15.30
N ARG A 680 -14.77 22.43 14.24
CA ARG A 680 -14.82 21.73 12.93
C ARG A 680 -13.47 21.69 12.23
N GLU A 681 -12.58 22.65 12.52
CA GLU A 681 -11.30 22.80 11.83
C GLU A 681 -10.19 21.96 12.48
N GLY A 682 -10.32 21.65 13.77
CA GLY A 682 -9.31 20.89 14.49
C GLY A 682 -9.58 20.82 15.99
N TRP A 683 -8.55 20.48 16.73
CA TRP A 683 -8.44 20.71 18.16
C TRP A 683 -7.71 22.05 18.33
N GLU A 684 -8.09 22.83 19.34
CA GLU A 684 -7.41 24.09 19.67
C GLU A 684 -6.38 23.87 20.77
N ASP A 685 -5.47 24.83 20.96
CA ASP A 685 -4.51 24.80 22.07
C ASP A 685 -5.25 24.84 23.43
N GLY A 686 -4.73 24.12 24.42
CA GLY A 686 -5.32 24.08 25.76
C GLY A 686 -5.24 25.42 26.48
N GLU A 687 -6.37 25.85 27.07
CA GLU A 687 -6.47 27.08 27.86
C GLU A 687 -6.75 26.78 29.33
N LYS A 688 -6.27 27.66 30.22
CA LYS A 688 -6.44 27.46 31.65
C LYS A 688 -7.91 27.64 32.04
N ILE A 689 -8.46 26.67 32.76
CA ILE A 689 -9.85 26.71 33.23
C ILE A 689 -10.00 27.77 34.34
N ILE A 690 -11.08 28.53 34.27
CA ILE A 690 -11.51 29.49 35.29
C ILE A 690 -12.95 29.16 35.67
N GLU A 691 -13.20 28.95 36.97
CA GLU A 691 -14.55 28.78 37.50
C GLU A 691 -15.34 30.08 37.33
N ASN A 692 -16.52 30.00 36.69
CA ASN A 692 -17.33 31.17 36.35
C ASN A 692 -18.79 31.08 36.84
N VAL A 693 -19.20 29.94 37.43
CA VAL A 693 -20.55 29.76 37.97
C VAL A 693 -20.55 29.22 39.40
N ASN A 694 -21.42 29.78 40.24
CA ASN A 694 -21.76 29.22 41.55
C ASN A 694 -22.89 28.21 41.42
N VAL A 695 -22.65 26.97 41.84
CA VAL A 695 -23.65 25.90 41.75
C VAL A 695 -24.60 25.93 42.94
N VAL A 696 -25.89 26.09 42.66
CA VAL A 696 -26.98 26.04 43.66
C VAL A 696 -27.63 24.65 43.70
N GLY A 697 -27.48 23.87 42.63
CA GLY A 697 -27.83 22.45 42.54
C GLY A 697 -27.56 21.91 41.12
N ASN A 698 -27.74 20.60 40.90
CA ASN A 698 -27.40 19.95 39.61
C ASN A 698 -28.09 20.56 38.37
N HIS A 699 -29.16 21.34 38.58
CA HIS A 699 -29.94 21.98 37.53
C HIS A 699 -29.94 23.52 37.61
N LYS A 700 -29.15 24.12 38.51
CA LYS A 700 -29.24 25.55 38.84
C LYS A 700 -27.87 26.14 39.17
N CYS A 701 -27.53 27.23 38.49
CA CYS A 701 -26.32 28.00 38.78
C CYS A 701 -26.52 29.51 38.56
N THR A 702 -25.56 30.30 39.01
CA THR A 702 -25.50 31.76 38.76
C THR A 702 -24.08 32.14 38.38
N ALA A 703 -23.93 33.16 37.54
CA ALA A 703 -22.61 33.72 37.25
C ALA A 703 -21.92 34.21 38.54
N ILE A 704 -20.60 34.10 38.60
CA ILE A 704 -19.80 34.54 39.75
C ILE A 704 -19.67 36.07 39.77
N GLU A 705 -19.46 36.70 38.62
CA GLU A 705 -19.35 38.15 38.56
C GLU A 705 -20.71 38.86 38.44
N THR A 706 -20.89 39.94 39.20
CA THR A 706 -22.12 40.74 39.20
C THR A 706 -22.33 41.43 37.85
N GLY A 707 -23.45 41.14 37.19
CA GLY A 707 -23.78 41.69 35.86
C GLY A 707 -22.97 41.10 34.70
N GLU A 708 -22.36 39.93 34.90
CA GLU A 708 -21.88 39.03 33.84
C GLU A 708 -23.06 38.24 33.25
N LEU A 709 -23.03 38.07 31.92
CA LEU A 709 -24.02 37.29 31.19
C LEU A 709 -23.27 36.16 30.50
N ILE A 710 -23.54 34.92 30.89
CA ILE A 710 -23.01 33.73 30.23
C ILE A 710 -24.07 33.26 29.24
N GLU A 711 -23.82 33.46 27.95
CA GLU A 711 -24.74 33.08 26.88
C GLU A 711 -24.81 31.56 26.69
N LEU A 712 -25.88 31.07 26.04
CA LEU A 712 -26.08 29.64 25.73
C LEU A 712 -24.89 28.92 25.07
N ASN A 713 -24.02 29.67 24.40
CA ASN A 713 -22.90 29.15 23.63
C ASN A 713 -21.57 29.29 24.38
N GLU A 714 -21.59 29.94 25.54
CA GLU A 714 -20.43 30.18 26.38
C GLU A 714 -20.25 29.06 27.40
N PHE A 715 -19.01 28.87 27.83
CA PHE A 715 -18.62 27.79 28.71
C PHE A 715 -19.11 28.02 30.14
N CYS A 716 -19.66 26.98 30.78
CA CYS A 716 -20.05 27.02 32.20
C CYS A 716 -19.32 25.93 32.97
N TYR A 717 -18.59 26.31 34.02
CA TYR A 717 -17.80 25.37 34.81
C TYR A 717 -17.75 25.69 36.30
N SER A 718 -17.81 24.63 37.10
CA SER A 718 -17.49 24.66 38.53
C SER A 718 -16.58 23.51 38.91
N ASP A 719 -15.59 23.79 39.75
CA ASP A 719 -14.66 22.78 40.29
C ASP A 719 -15.42 21.64 40.99
N SER A 720 -16.55 21.96 41.63
CA SER A 720 -17.35 21.03 42.43
C SER A 720 -18.22 20.08 41.59
N LYS A 721 -18.59 20.47 40.36
CA LYS A 721 -19.64 19.79 39.57
C LYS A 721 -19.30 19.59 38.10
N GLY A 722 -18.12 20.05 37.66
CA GLY A 722 -17.67 19.94 36.28
C GLY A 722 -18.35 20.93 35.35
N MET A 723 -18.47 20.53 34.08
CA MET A 723 -19.06 21.33 33.01
C MET A 723 -20.58 21.23 33.04
N CYS A 724 -21.27 22.28 32.59
CA CYS A 724 -22.73 22.25 32.48
C CYS A 724 -23.25 22.79 31.15
N VAL A 725 -24.40 22.27 30.74
CA VAL A 725 -25.09 22.74 29.52
C VAL A 725 -26.07 23.84 29.86
N ALA A 726 -25.76 25.06 29.44
CA ALA A 726 -26.66 26.19 29.58
C ALA A 726 -27.96 25.93 28.79
N LYS A 727 -29.10 26.07 29.45
CA LYS A 727 -30.44 25.96 28.84
C LYS A 727 -31.05 27.32 28.50
N THR A 728 -30.55 28.35 29.14
CA THR A 728 -30.88 29.77 28.97
C THR A 728 -29.65 30.56 29.38
N ASP A 729 -29.56 31.83 28.98
CA ASP A 729 -28.48 32.71 29.45
C ASP A 729 -28.45 32.78 31.00
N ILE A 730 -27.26 32.72 31.57
CA ILE A 730 -27.01 32.68 33.02
C ILE A 730 -26.44 34.02 33.46
N ASN A 731 -26.99 34.57 34.54
CA ASN A 731 -26.45 35.76 35.23
C ASN A 731 -26.50 35.59 36.75
N ASP A 732 -26.07 36.62 37.47
CA ASP A 732 -26.04 36.67 38.93
C ASP A 732 -27.44 36.74 39.59
N LEU A 733 -28.52 36.92 38.80
CA LEU A 733 -29.90 37.04 39.26
C LEU A 733 -30.79 35.82 38.92
N THR A 734 -30.32 34.88 38.08
CA THR A 734 -31.09 33.70 37.59
C THR A 734 -31.35 32.57 38.60
N ILE A 735 -31.41 32.88 39.90
CA ILE A 735 -31.36 31.92 41.03
C ILE A 735 -32.50 30.86 41.05
N ASN A 736 -33.62 31.10 40.36
CA ASN A 736 -34.85 30.29 40.51
C ASN A 736 -35.30 29.47 39.28
N ILE A 737 -34.49 29.37 38.21
CA ILE A 737 -34.89 28.68 36.98
C ILE A 737 -33.93 27.50 36.70
N ASN A 738 -34.42 26.42 36.10
CA ASN A 738 -33.59 25.31 35.61
C ASN A 738 -32.79 25.80 34.39
N ASN A 739 -31.63 26.42 34.65
CA ASN A 739 -30.84 27.15 33.66
C ASN A 739 -29.58 26.42 33.21
N CYS A 740 -29.15 25.38 33.92
CA CYS A 740 -28.02 24.54 33.49
C CYS A 740 -28.26 23.06 33.81
N MET A 741 -27.45 22.16 33.26
CA MET A 741 -27.38 20.75 33.68
C MET A 741 -25.94 20.33 33.87
N PHE A 742 -25.58 20.07 35.12
CA PHE A 742 -24.30 19.48 35.50
C PHE A 742 -24.41 17.96 35.50
N ASN A 743 -23.30 17.32 35.14
CA ASN A 743 -23.11 15.89 35.35
C ASN A 743 -21.79 15.70 36.10
N ASP A 744 -21.86 15.28 37.36
CA ASP A 744 -20.69 15.00 38.20
C ASP A 744 -20.23 13.54 38.11
N GLU A 745 -20.92 12.71 37.31
CA GLU A 745 -20.52 11.34 36.99
C GLU A 745 -19.61 11.28 35.76
N GLU A 746 -18.79 10.24 35.70
CA GLU A 746 -17.98 9.91 34.51
C GLU A 746 -18.86 9.33 33.36
N ASN A 747 -20.07 8.85 33.68
CA ASN A 747 -21.04 8.35 32.70
C ASN A 747 -21.55 9.49 31.80
N SER A 748 -21.74 9.21 30.51
CA SER A 748 -22.32 10.15 29.56
C SER A 748 -23.84 10.25 29.69
N TYR A 749 -24.36 11.48 29.66
CA TYR A 749 -25.79 11.77 29.59
C TYR A 749 -26.10 12.63 28.36
N TYR A 750 -27.29 12.47 27.80
CA TYR A 750 -27.73 13.07 26.54
C TYR A 750 -28.88 14.04 26.75
N TYR A 751 -28.68 15.28 26.35
CA TYR A 751 -29.64 16.35 26.59
C TYR A 751 -30.03 17.04 25.30
N PHE A 752 -31.33 17.04 25.02
CA PHE A 752 -31.90 17.73 23.87
C PHE A 752 -32.30 19.16 24.24
N ILE A 753 -31.67 20.15 23.59
CA ILE A 753 -31.90 21.59 23.84
C ILE A 753 -32.00 22.29 22.49
N ASN A 754 -33.10 23.02 22.29
CA ASN A 754 -33.47 23.65 21.01
C ASN A 754 -33.54 22.62 19.87
N ASP A 755 -32.56 22.62 18.98
CA ASP A 755 -32.36 21.66 17.89
C ASP A 755 -31.04 20.88 18.03
N GLY A 756 -30.35 20.92 19.17
CA GLY A 756 -29.10 20.19 19.40
C GLY A 756 -29.26 19.04 20.40
N LEU A 757 -28.57 17.93 20.16
CA LEU A 757 -28.37 16.86 21.16
C LEU A 757 -26.95 16.98 21.72
N TYR A 758 -26.84 17.12 23.04
CA TYR A 758 -25.57 17.31 23.74
C TYR A 758 -25.24 16.08 24.59
N GLN A 759 -24.03 15.54 24.44
CA GLN A 759 -23.47 14.50 25.29
C GLN A 759 -22.58 15.14 26.35
N VAL A 760 -22.80 14.81 27.62
CA VAL A 760 -22.18 15.49 28.77
C VAL A 760 -21.74 14.49 29.81
N ASN A 761 -20.52 14.64 30.31
CA ASN A 761 -20.03 14.02 31.53
C ASN A 761 -19.21 15.03 32.35
N ARG A 762 -18.61 14.59 33.46
CA ARG A 762 -17.82 15.46 34.33
C ARG A 762 -16.72 16.25 33.61
N ARG A 763 -16.12 15.67 32.58
CA ARG A 763 -14.93 16.21 31.88
C ARG A 763 -15.21 16.71 30.47
N THR A 764 -16.38 16.44 29.91
CA THR A 764 -16.65 16.71 28.50
C THR A 764 -18.05 17.25 28.29
N TYR A 765 -18.15 18.16 27.33
CA TYR A 765 -19.39 18.69 26.81
C TYR A 765 -19.31 18.68 25.30
N GLN A 766 -20.18 17.91 24.65
CA GLN A 766 -20.10 17.66 23.21
C GLN A 766 -21.45 17.88 22.55
N LEU A 767 -21.48 18.71 21.51
CA LEU A 767 -22.60 18.77 20.58
C LEU A 767 -22.45 17.64 19.57
N ILE A 768 -23.44 16.74 19.55
CA ILE A 768 -23.50 15.65 18.57
C ILE A 768 -23.59 16.26 17.18
N LYS A 769 -22.62 15.95 16.32
CA LYS A 769 -22.61 16.31 14.89
C LYS A 769 -22.78 15.11 13.96
N GLU A 770 -22.50 13.92 14.48
CA GLU A 770 -22.64 12.67 13.76
C GLU A 770 -24.11 12.37 13.42
N ASN A 771 -24.32 11.96 12.17
CA ASN A 771 -25.65 11.62 11.67
C ASN A 771 -26.17 10.35 12.33
N GLY A 772 -27.48 10.30 12.53
CA GLY A 772 -28.22 9.08 12.80
C GLY A 772 -29.09 9.09 14.04
N LEU A 773 -29.61 7.90 14.37
CA LEU A 773 -30.68 7.71 15.33
C LEU A 773 -30.13 7.42 16.74
N TYR A 774 -30.35 8.36 17.66
CA TYR A 774 -29.95 8.29 19.06
C TYR A 774 -31.15 7.90 19.92
N ILE A 775 -31.10 6.73 20.56
CA ILE A 775 -32.21 6.19 21.36
C ILE A 775 -31.82 6.28 22.83
N ILE A 776 -32.51 7.17 23.54
CA ILE A 776 -32.17 7.65 24.88
C ILE A 776 -33.28 7.30 25.87
N ASN A 777 -32.92 6.73 27.01
CA ASN A 777 -33.86 6.34 28.05
C ASN A 777 -34.40 7.56 28.84
N SER A 778 -35.31 7.32 29.79
CA SER A 778 -35.91 8.38 30.61
C SER A 778 -34.92 9.06 31.58
N GLU A 779 -33.80 8.42 31.88
CA GLU A 779 -32.70 8.96 32.69
C GLU A 779 -31.70 9.79 31.88
N ASN A 780 -31.94 9.95 30.57
CA ASN A 780 -31.05 10.60 29.61
C ASN A 780 -29.74 9.83 29.33
N LYS A 781 -29.72 8.50 29.46
CA LYS A 781 -28.61 7.63 29.05
C LYS A 781 -28.94 6.90 27.75
N GLU A 782 -27.96 6.30 27.07
CA GLU A 782 -28.28 5.42 25.95
C GLU A 782 -29.20 4.27 26.39
N TYR A 783 -30.14 3.89 25.53
CA TYR A 783 -30.99 2.75 25.79
C TYR A 783 -30.30 1.45 25.35
N GLU A 784 -30.14 0.51 26.28
CA GLU A 784 -29.56 -0.82 26.01
C GLU A 784 -30.30 -1.98 26.71
N ASP A 785 -31.50 -1.72 27.22
CA ASP A 785 -32.23 -2.70 28.02
C ASP A 785 -32.75 -3.87 27.18
N SER A 786 -32.61 -5.09 27.75
CA SER A 786 -33.20 -6.32 27.19
C SER A 786 -34.71 -6.46 27.46
N ILE A 787 -35.24 -5.64 28.36
CA ILE A 787 -36.67 -5.58 28.70
C ILE A 787 -37.31 -4.53 27.79
N GLU A 788 -38.51 -4.81 27.31
CA GLU A 788 -39.25 -3.90 26.43
C GLU A 788 -39.77 -2.69 27.22
N ASN A 789 -39.36 -1.47 26.85
CA ASN A 789 -39.68 -0.23 27.60
C ASN A 789 -39.70 1.01 26.68
N GLU A 790 -40.18 2.13 27.22
CA GLU A 790 -40.23 3.42 26.51
C GLU A 790 -38.84 4.09 26.46
N ALA A 791 -38.49 4.64 25.29
CA ALA A 791 -37.30 5.46 25.07
C ALA A 791 -37.60 6.54 24.01
N LYS A 792 -36.83 7.63 24.03
CA LYS A 792 -36.93 8.72 23.04
C LYS A 792 -35.90 8.51 21.93
N SER A 793 -36.35 8.58 20.69
CA SER A 793 -35.51 8.54 19.49
C SER A 793 -35.27 9.94 18.93
N TYR A 794 -34.02 10.35 18.82
CA TYR A 794 -33.61 11.61 18.21
C TYR A 794 -32.87 11.31 16.90
N LEU A 795 -33.41 11.75 15.77
CA LEU A 795 -32.71 11.72 14.49
C LEU A 795 -31.84 12.98 14.40
N CYS A 796 -30.53 12.80 14.30
CA CYS A 796 -29.56 13.88 14.17
C CYS A 796 -28.98 13.92 12.75
N GLU A 797 -28.91 15.12 12.17
CA GLU A 797 -28.31 15.38 10.86
C GLU A 797 -27.46 16.66 10.95
N ASN A 798 -26.14 16.54 10.73
CA ASN A 798 -25.19 17.65 10.78
C ASN A 798 -25.26 18.51 12.08
N GLY A 799 -25.62 17.85 13.18
CA GLY A 799 -25.80 18.44 14.50
C GLY A 799 -27.05 19.25 14.73
N LYS A 800 -28.06 19.05 13.89
CA LYS A 800 -29.45 19.36 14.21
C LYS A 800 -30.19 18.06 14.46
N CYS A 801 -30.89 17.98 15.57
CA CYS A 801 -31.62 16.79 15.98
C CYS A 801 -33.10 17.11 16.12
N SER A 802 -33.95 16.13 15.80
CA SER A 802 -35.38 16.19 16.02
C SER A 802 -35.89 14.89 16.63
N LEU A 803 -36.93 14.99 17.46
CA LEU A 803 -37.59 13.82 18.03
C LEU A 803 -38.31 13.05 16.91
N GLU A 804 -37.84 11.84 16.63
CA GLU A 804 -38.43 10.94 15.65
C GLU A 804 -39.57 10.15 16.29
N LYS A 805 -40.74 10.17 15.67
CA LYS A 805 -41.98 9.58 16.22
C LYS A 805 -42.61 8.53 15.32
N GLU A 806 -42.24 8.51 14.04
CA GLU A 806 -42.81 7.62 13.04
C GLU A 806 -41.75 6.62 12.61
N LEU A 807 -41.74 5.46 13.27
CA LEU A 807 -40.79 4.37 13.03
C LEU A 807 -41.56 3.07 12.77
N ASP A 808 -41.05 2.26 11.85
CA ASP A 808 -41.60 0.93 11.54
C ASP A 808 -41.10 -0.14 12.50
N SER A 809 -41.82 -1.27 12.53
CA SER A 809 -41.48 -2.43 13.37
C SER A 809 -40.26 -3.19 12.83
N GLN A 810 -39.06 -2.75 13.19
CA GLN A 810 -37.79 -3.31 12.67
C GLN A 810 -36.62 -3.05 13.64
N TYR A 811 -35.41 -3.47 13.26
CA TYR A 811 -34.20 -3.25 14.06
C TYR A 811 -33.53 -1.93 13.68
N TYR A 812 -32.99 -1.22 14.65
CA TYR A 812 -32.25 0.02 14.47
C TYR A 812 -30.93 -0.06 15.22
N LEU A 813 -29.91 0.60 14.69
CA LEU A 813 -28.66 0.82 15.40
C LEU A 813 -28.80 2.05 16.29
N ASN A 814 -28.54 1.89 17.59
CA ASN A 814 -28.45 3.03 18.48
C ASN A 814 -27.08 3.73 18.31
N ILE A 815 -27.04 4.85 17.60
CA ILE A 815 -25.80 5.60 17.36
C ILE A 815 -25.23 6.17 18.68
N ALA A 816 -26.08 6.42 19.68
CA ALA A 816 -25.62 6.78 21.03
C ALA A 816 -24.62 5.75 21.57
N SER A 817 -24.85 4.46 21.31
CA SER A 817 -23.95 3.39 21.72
C SER A 817 -22.71 3.28 20.82
N GLN A 818 -22.83 3.57 19.51
CA GLN A 818 -21.67 3.61 18.59
C GLN A 818 -20.65 4.64 19.04
N SER A 819 -21.12 5.81 19.44
CA SER A 819 -20.27 6.85 20.00
C SER A 819 -19.47 6.31 21.19
N MET A 820 -20.00 5.31 21.92
CA MET A 820 -19.40 4.66 23.09
C MET A 820 -18.61 3.37 22.79
N GLY A 821 -18.31 3.10 21.51
CA GLY A 821 -17.56 1.91 21.10
C GLY A 821 -18.30 0.59 21.31
N LYS A 822 -19.62 0.66 21.54
CA LYS A 822 -20.52 -0.47 21.71
C LYS A 822 -21.51 -0.51 20.56
N SER A 823 -21.78 -1.67 20.01
CA SER A 823 -22.88 -1.84 19.06
C SER A 823 -24.11 -2.31 19.79
N VAL A 824 -25.12 -1.45 19.90
CA VAL A 824 -26.42 -1.81 20.47
C VAL A 824 -27.45 -1.76 19.35
N ILE A 825 -27.99 -2.93 19.03
CA ILE A 825 -29.06 -3.10 18.05
C ILE A 825 -30.37 -3.27 18.82
N LEU A 826 -31.33 -2.39 18.55
CA LEU A 826 -32.62 -2.34 19.24
C LEU A 826 -33.73 -2.68 18.25
N TYR A 827 -34.70 -3.49 18.68
CA TYR A 827 -35.96 -3.68 17.97
C TYR A 827 -36.98 -2.66 18.47
N TYR A 828 -37.63 -1.96 17.55
CA TYR A 828 -38.79 -1.12 17.83
C TYR A 828 -40.07 -1.85 17.42
N ASP A 829 -41.09 -1.82 18.27
CA ASP A 829 -42.43 -2.29 17.92
C ASP A 829 -43.34 -1.07 17.71
N SER A 830 -43.76 -0.84 16.46
CA SER A 830 -44.59 0.32 16.09
C SER A 830 -46.02 0.27 16.66
N LYS A 831 -46.50 -0.92 17.09
CA LYS A 831 -47.81 -1.09 17.74
C LYS A 831 -47.74 -0.75 19.22
N SER A 832 -46.72 -1.23 19.94
CA SER A 832 -46.55 -0.96 21.37
C SER A 832 -45.84 0.38 21.63
N LYS A 833 -45.07 0.88 20.66
CA LYS A 833 -44.15 2.02 20.75
C LYS A 833 -43.01 1.82 21.77
N LEU A 834 -42.58 0.58 21.94
CA LEU A 834 -41.56 0.19 22.90
C LEU A 834 -40.29 -0.31 22.18
N TRP A 835 -39.17 -0.22 22.89
CA TRP A 835 -37.84 -0.62 22.44
C TRP A 835 -37.32 -1.81 23.24
N LYS A 836 -36.56 -2.70 22.61
CA LYS A 836 -35.81 -3.76 23.31
C LYS A 836 -34.52 -4.13 22.58
N LYS A 837 -33.47 -4.46 23.32
CA LYS A 837 -32.21 -4.98 22.75
C LYS A 837 -32.43 -6.30 22.03
N THR A 838 -31.77 -6.48 20.87
CA THR A 838 -31.86 -7.73 20.11
C THR A 838 -31.30 -8.91 20.90
N LYS A 839 -31.99 -10.05 20.79
CA LYS A 839 -31.51 -11.38 21.24
C LYS A 839 -31.46 -12.38 20.10
N LYS A 840 -31.71 -11.91 18.87
CA LYS A 840 -31.75 -12.77 17.69
C LYS A 840 -30.37 -12.77 17.04
N ASP A 841 -29.82 -13.96 16.88
CA ASP A 841 -28.55 -14.15 16.20
C ASP A 841 -28.74 -14.01 14.68
N GLY A 842 -27.70 -13.51 14.01
CA GLY A 842 -27.67 -13.30 12.56
C GLY A 842 -26.93 -12.03 12.16
N LEU A 843 -27.11 -11.62 10.90
CA LEU A 843 -26.39 -10.50 10.32
C LEU A 843 -27.29 -9.27 10.20
N TYR A 844 -26.77 -8.11 10.59
CA TYR A 844 -27.47 -6.85 10.67
C TYR A 844 -26.67 -5.76 9.96
N PHE A 845 -27.37 -4.91 9.23
CA PHE A 845 -26.79 -3.92 8.33
C PHE A 845 -27.62 -2.65 8.39
N PHE A 846 -26.94 -1.53 8.63
CA PHE A 846 -27.56 -0.23 8.81
C PHE A 846 -26.89 0.82 7.92
N ASN A 847 -27.68 1.77 7.43
CA ASN A 847 -27.16 2.94 6.73
C ASN A 847 -26.54 3.94 7.73
N GLU A 848 -26.01 5.06 7.24
CA GLU A 848 -25.34 6.07 8.08
C GLU A 848 -26.23 6.62 9.21
N ASN A 849 -27.55 6.56 9.05
CA ASN A 849 -28.50 7.05 10.04
C ASN A 849 -28.88 6.00 11.10
N GLY A 850 -28.38 4.77 10.99
CA GLY A 850 -28.74 3.66 11.88
C GLY A 850 -30.07 2.98 11.55
N TYR A 851 -30.66 3.28 10.40
CA TYR A 851 -31.84 2.56 9.87
C TYR A 851 -31.40 1.28 9.15
N PRO A 852 -32.25 0.24 9.08
CA PRO A 852 -32.03 -0.87 8.16
C PRO A 852 -31.75 -0.36 6.76
N VAL A 853 -30.73 -0.94 6.11
CA VAL A 853 -30.42 -0.61 4.72
C VAL A 853 -31.61 -1.00 3.84
N GLY A 854 -32.12 -0.04 3.07
CA GLY A 854 -33.19 -0.25 2.08
C GLY A 854 -32.67 -0.83 0.76
N GLU A 855 -33.54 -0.92 -0.25
CA GLU A 855 -33.14 -1.29 -1.63
C GLU A 855 -32.22 -0.21 -2.23
N ASP A 856 -31.19 -0.62 -2.97
CA ASP A 856 -30.17 0.27 -3.58
C ASP A 856 -29.38 1.16 -2.61
N GLU A 857 -29.43 0.89 -1.31
CA GLU A 857 -28.61 1.58 -0.29
C GLU A 857 -27.34 0.79 0.05
N ASN A 858 -26.26 1.49 0.39
CA ASN A 858 -25.04 0.85 0.87
C ASN A 858 -25.01 0.83 2.41
N PRO A 859 -24.58 -0.27 3.04
CA PRO A 859 -24.40 -0.32 4.49
C PRO A 859 -23.22 0.53 4.93
N GLU A 860 -23.43 1.34 5.97
CA GLU A 860 -22.35 2.00 6.72
C GLU A 860 -21.90 1.09 7.88
N TYR A 861 -22.88 0.51 8.60
CA TYR A 861 -22.64 -0.35 9.75
C TYR A 861 -23.07 -1.79 9.48
N LYS A 862 -22.26 -2.76 9.91
CA LYS A 862 -22.38 -4.18 9.53
C LYS A 862 -21.95 -5.10 10.66
N PHE A 863 -22.90 -5.85 11.20
CA PHE A 863 -22.71 -6.59 12.43
C PHE A 863 -23.19 -8.03 12.33
N SER A 864 -22.35 -8.97 12.78
CA SER A 864 -22.76 -10.33 13.13
C SER A 864 -23.10 -10.35 14.62
N VAL A 865 -24.29 -10.83 14.94
CA VAL A 865 -24.81 -10.98 16.29
C VAL A 865 -24.87 -12.46 16.62
N SER A 866 -24.25 -12.86 17.73
CA SER A 866 -24.25 -14.23 18.24
C SER A 866 -24.46 -14.25 19.77
N ASP A 867 -24.62 -15.46 20.32
CA ASP A 867 -24.78 -15.71 21.76
C ASP A 867 -26.02 -15.02 22.34
N ASN A 868 -27.14 -15.01 21.61
CA ASN A 868 -28.40 -14.34 21.96
C ASN A 868 -28.23 -12.82 22.16
N GLY A 869 -27.45 -12.16 21.30
CA GLY A 869 -27.26 -10.71 21.35
C GLY A 869 -26.13 -10.22 22.28
N ASN A 870 -25.37 -11.14 22.88
CA ASN A 870 -24.26 -10.78 23.78
C ASN A 870 -22.97 -10.49 23.02
N THR A 871 -22.75 -11.12 21.86
CA THR A 871 -21.57 -10.93 21.04
C THR A 871 -21.97 -10.21 19.75
N ILE A 872 -21.36 -9.05 19.49
CA ILE A 872 -21.59 -8.28 18.28
C ILE A 872 -20.23 -7.97 17.65
N LYS A 873 -19.99 -8.45 16.43
CA LYS A 873 -18.72 -8.32 15.70
C LYS A 873 -18.94 -7.68 14.34
N ASN A 874 -17.96 -6.92 13.86
CA ASN A 874 -17.98 -6.40 12.50
C ASN A 874 -17.83 -7.53 11.47
N ILE A 875 -18.55 -7.40 10.35
CA ILE A 875 -18.46 -8.35 9.23
C ILE A 875 -17.41 -7.83 8.23
N ASN A 876 -16.43 -8.68 7.92
CA ASN A 876 -15.42 -8.43 6.89
C ASN A 876 -15.30 -9.68 6.01
N GLY A 877 -15.59 -9.57 4.70
CA GLY A 877 -15.45 -10.69 3.76
C GLY A 877 -16.23 -10.48 2.47
N ILE A 878 -15.70 -10.98 1.34
CA ILE A 878 -16.35 -10.97 0.02
C ILE A 878 -17.45 -12.02 0.01
N GLY A 879 -18.66 -11.62 -0.35
CA GLY A 879 -19.81 -12.49 -0.21
C GLY A 879 -21.16 -11.84 -0.41
N LYS A 880 -22.20 -12.68 -0.42
CA LYS A 880 -23.60 -12.27 -0.34
C LYS A 880 -24.14 -12.59 1.04
N TYR A 881 -24.63 -11.57 1.74
CA TYR A 881 -25.08 -11.66 3.13
C TYR A 881 -26.57 -11.41 3.25
N ILE A 882 -27.24 -12.17 4.12
CA ILE A 882 -28.68 -12.03 4.34
C ILE A 882 -28.92 -11.13 5.56
N SER A 883 -29.52 -9.96 5.35
CA SER A 883 -29.78 -8.97 6.41
C SER A 883 -31.05 -9.31 7.20
N LYS A 884 -30.95 -9.43 8.52
CA LYS A 884 -32.08 -9.59 9.46
C LYS A 884 -32.59 -8.27 10.03
N SER A 885 -32.12 -7.13 9.50
CA SER A 885 -32.40 -5.79 10.05
C SER A 885 -33.84 -5.34 9.86
N ASN A 886 -34.45 -5.73 8.74
CA ASN A 886 -35.88 -5.53 8.47
C ASN A 886 -36.58 -6.91 8.36
N PRO A 887 -37.41 -7.29 9.34
CA PRO A 887 -38.11 -8.57 9.31
C PRO A 887 -39.23 -8.68 8.28
N GLU A 888 -39.77 -7.55 7.79
CA GLU A 888 -40.86 -7.54 6.80
C GLU A 888 -40.33 -7.63 5.37
N GLN A 889 -39.12 -7.10 5.12
CA GLN A 889 -38.46 -7.14 3.83
C GLN A 889 -36.98 -7.49 4.01
N ILE A 890 -36.61 -8.70 3.61
CA ILE A 890 -35.25 -9.23 3.77
C ILE A 890 -34.41 -8.87 2.55
N PHE A 891 -33.20 -8.37 2.77
CA PHE A 891 -32.27 -7.96 1.71
C PHE A 891 -31.04 -8.86 1.66
N ILE A 892 -30.55 -9.10 0.44
CA ILE A 892 -29.20 -9.60 0.19
C ILE A 892 -28.28 -8.40 0.04
N ILE A 893 -27.17 -8.40 0.76
CA ILE A 893 -26.14 -7.38 0.68
C ILE A 893 -24.90 -7.99 0.05
N HIS A 894 -24.36 -7.36 -0.99
CA HIS A 894 -23.16 -7.85 -1.67
C HIS A 894 -21.92 -7.08 -1.17
N TYR A 895 -20.84 -7.82 -0.86
CA TYR A 895 -19.50 -7.25 -0.72
C TYR A 895 -18.59 -7.86 -1.77
N ASN A 896 -18.04 -7.01 -2.63
CA ASN A 896 -17.13 -7.39 -3.71
C ASN A 896 -15.76 -6.70 -3.49
N SER A 897 -14.81 -6.91 -4.41
CA SER A 897 -13.50 -6.22 -4.39
C SER A 897 -13.61 -4.70 -4.36
N ASP A 898 -14.70 -4.15 -4.90
CA ASP A 898 -14.93 -2.70 -5.02
C ASP A 898 -15.65 -2.12 -3.78
N GLY A 899 -15.95 -2.96 -2.78
CA GLY A 899 -16.65 -2.57 -1.57
C GLY A 899 -18.06 -3.16 -1.45
N TRP A 900 -18.84 -2.61 -0.51
CA TRP A 900 -20.25 -2.98 -0.31
C TRP A 900 -21.09 -2.36 -1.43
N ASN A 901 -21.80 -3.20 -2.17
CA ASN A 901 -22.59 -2.81 -3.34
C ASN A 901 -24.02 -3.35 -3.24
N SER A 902 -24.96 -2.59 -3.84
CA SER A 902 -26.37 -2.87 -4.11
C SER A 902 -27.06 -3.92 -3.22
N THR A 903 -27.96 -3.45 -2.36
CA THR A 903 -28.95 -4.30 -1.68
C THR A 903 -30.08 -4.69 -2.61
N VAL A 904 -30.34 -6.00 -2.70
CA VAL A 904 -31.43 -6.55 -3.51
C VAL A 904 -32.47 -7.16 -2.58
N ALA A 905 -33.73 -6.75 -2.72
CA ALA A 905 -34.84 -7.35 -1.97
C ALA A 905 -34.99 -8.83 -2.37
N ILE A 906 -35.09 -9.71 -1.37
CA ILE A 906 -35.32 -11.13 -1.60
C ILE A 906 -36.78 -11.32 -2.02
N ALA A 907 -36.99 -12.01 -3.15
CA ALA A 907 -38.34 -12.36 -3.59
C ALA A 907 -38.98 -13.37 -2.64
N ASN A 908 -40.27 -13.20 -2.36
CA ASN A 908 -41.07 -14.22 -1.71
C ASN A 908 -41.37 -15.37 -2.68
N CYS A 909 -41.32 -16.60 -2.18
CA CYS A 909 -41.58 -17.78 -2.98
C CYS A 909 -42.35 -18.85 -2.19
N ASP A 910 -43.12 -19.66 -2.91
CA ASP A 910 -43.81 -20.81 -2.34
C ASP A 910 -42.97 -22.06 -2.58
N VAL A 911 -42.83 -22.89 -1.55
CA VAL A 911 -42.00 -24.10 -1.56
C VAL A 911 -42.89 -25.32 -1.37
N SER A 912 -42.84 -26.27 -2.30
CA SER A 912 -43.51 -27.57 -2.15
C SER A 912 -42.63 -28.56 -1.37
N ASP A 913 -43.24 -29.63 -0.87
CA ASP A 913 -42.57 -30.67 -0.07
C ASP A 913 -41.43 -31.39 -0.81
N ASP A 914 -41.40 -31.32 -2.15
CA ASP A 914 -40.36 -31.89 -3.02
C ASP A 914 -39.18 -30.92 -3.30
N GLY A 915 -39.19 -29.71 -2.72
CA GLY A 915 -38.15 -28.70 -2.91
C GLY A 915 -38.29 -27.85 -4.18
N THR A 916 -39.40 -28.02 -4.93
CA THR A 916 -39.74 -27.12 -6.05
C THR A 916 -40.17 -25.76 -5.52
N VAL A 917 -39.64 -24.70 -6.13
CA VAL A 917 -39.97 -23.32 -5.78
C VAL A 917 -40.86 -22.71 -6.86
N THR A 918 -41.98 -22.11 -6.47
CA THR A 918 -42.77 -21.27 -7.36
C THR A 918 -42.67 -19.81 -6.95
N SER A 919 -42.41 -18.93 -7.92
CA SER A 919 -42.42 -17.48 -7.70
C SER A 919 -43.18 -16.76 -8.81
N SER A 920 -43.82 -15.64 -8.45
CA SER A 920 -44.41 -14.68 -9.37
C SER A 920 -43.36 -13.74 -9.99
N VAL A 921 -42.15 -13.69 -9.41
CA VAL A 921 -41.00 -12.93 -9.92
C VAL A 921 -40.09 -13.85 -10.72
N SER A 922 -39.48 -13.32 -11.79
CA SER A 922 -38.48 -14.07 -12.57
C SER A 922 -37.17 -14.16 -11.79
N LEU A 923 -36.72 -15.37 -11.47
CA LEU A 923 -35.48 -15.69 -10.79
C LEU A 923 -34.50 -16.38 -11.75
N LYS A 924 -33.21 -16.30 -11.47
CA LYS A 924 -32.12 -16.99 -12.17
C LYS A 924 -31.36 -17.91 -11.22
N GLY A 925 -30.54 -18.81 -11.78
CA GLY A 925 -29.58 -19.57 -10.98
C GLY A 925 -28.72 -18.63 -10.13
N GLY A 926 -28.51 -18.99 -8.86
CA GLY A 926 -27.75 -18.17 -7.90
C GLY A 926 -28.56 -17.10 -7.17
N ASP A 927 -29.82 -16.87 -7.53
CA ASP A 927 -30.73 -16.02 -6.76
C ASP A 927 -31.19 -16.74 -5.48
N ILE A 928 -31.54 -15.96 -4.46
CA ILE A 928 -32.11 -16.45 -3.20
C ILE A 928 -33.56 -15.98 -3.11
N CYS A 929 -34.46 -16.85 -2.68
CA CYS A 929 -35.84 -16.49 -2.35
C CYS A 929 -36.19 -16.91 -0.92
N SER A 930 -37.19 -16.25 -0.33
CA SER A 930 -37.65 -16.54 1.04
C SER A 930 -38.99 -17.25 1.00
N GLY A 931 -39.06 -18.42 1.66
CA GLY A 931 -40.30 -19.15 1.87
C GLY A 931 -41.17 -18.52 2.96
N SER A 932 -42.48 -18.81 2.92
CA SER A 932 -43.45 -18.36 3.94
C SER A 932 -43.18 -18.87 5.36
N ASN A 933 -42.33 -19.89 5.50
CA ASN A 933 -41.85 -20.45 6.76
C ASN A 933 -40.54 -19.81 7.28
N GLY A 934 -40.01 -18.79 6.59
CA GLY A 934 -38.75 -18.11 6.93
C GLY A 934 -37.48 -18.86 6.52
N LYS A 935 -37.58 -19.96 5.76
CA LYS A 935 -36.41 -20.64 5.19
C LYS A 935 -36.02 -19.99 3.86
N PHE A 936 -34.73 -19.84 3.63
CA PHE A 936 -34.17 -19.31 2.38
C PHE A 936 -33.86 -20.44 1.40
N MET A 937 -34.17 -20.23 0.11
CA MET A 937 -33.89 -21.18 -0.96
C MET A 937 -32.88 -20.60 -1.93
N LEU A 938 -31.81 -21.34 -2.24
CA LEU A 938 -30.96 -21.04 -3.40
C LEU A 938 -31.61 -21.59 -4.67
N ILE A 939 -31.81 -20.74 -5.67
CA ILE A 939 -32.29 -21.16 -6.99
C ILE A 939 -31.13 -21.79 -7.78
N LYS A 940 -31.31 -23.04 -8.20
CA LYS A 940 -30.36 -23.75 -9.07
C LYS A 940 -30.61 -23.49 -10.56
N GLY A 941 -31.87 -23.23 -10.92
CA GLY A 941 -32.28 -22.99 -12.31
C GLY A 941 -33.78 -23.23 -12.52
N ILE A 942 -34.26 -22.95 -13.73
CA ILE A 942 -35.67 -23.09 -14.10
C ILE A 942 -36.01 -24.57 -14.28
N ASN A 943 -37.05 -25.06 -13.58
CA ASN A 943 -37.56 -26.42 -13.72
C ASN A 943 -38.54 -26.51 -14.90
N LYS A 944 -39.48 -25.56 -15.00
CA LYS A 944 -40.51 -25.55 -16.06
C LYS A 944 -40.81 -24.13 -16.51
N LYS A 945 -40.62 -23.86 -17.81
CA LYS A 945 -40.96 -22.55 -18.41
C LYS A 945 -42.47 -22.37 -18.46
N ALA A 946 -42.95 -21.19 -18.04
CA ALA A 946 -44.35 -20.78 -18.20
C ALA A 946 -44.77 -20.92 -19.68
N LYS A 947 -45.96 -21.52 -19.91
CA LYS A 947 -46.60 -21.47 -21.23
C LYS A 947 -47.04 -20.01 -21.46
N ARG A 948 -46.71 -19.46 -22.62
CA ARG A 948 -47.15 -18.11 -23.03
C ARG A 948 -48.68 -18.02 -22.99
N GLU A 949 -49.17 -16.88 -22.50
CA GLU A 949 -50.57 -16.45 -22.35
C GLU A 949 -51.21 -16.78 -21.00
N ASP A 950 -50.81 -16.04 -19.94
CA ASP A 950 -51.72 -15.44 -18.94
C ASP A 950 -50.89 -14.57 -17.96
N GLU A 951 -51.37 -13.37 -17.62
CA GLU A 951 -50.70 -12.34 -16.78
C GLU A 951 -50.52 -12.73 -15.29
N ASN A 952 -50.70 -14.02 -14.95
CA ASN A 952 -50.57 -14.57 -13.59
C ASN A 952 -49.87 -15.95 -13.57
N THR A 953 -48.85 -16.13 -14.40
CA THR A 953 -48.14 -17.42 -14.50
C THR A 953 -46.97 -17.51 -13.51
N THR A 954 -47.12 -18.32 -12.46
CA THR A 954 -46.04 -18.74 -11.55
C THR A 954 -45.00 -19.60 -12.29
N ILE A 955 -43.71 -19.28 -12.12
CA ILE A 955 -42.59 -20.04 -12.72
C ILE A 955 -42.08 -21.05 -11.68
N GLU A 956 -41.86 -22.30 -12.10
CA GLU A 956 -41.30 -23.38 -11.26
C GLU A 956 -39.77 -23.45 -11.42
N TYR A 957 -39.06 -23.45 -10.29
CA TYR A 957 -37.60 -23.50 -10.18
C TYR A 957 -37.14 -24.71 -9.36
N ASN A 958 -35.97 -25.24 -9.71
CA ASN A 958 -35.24 -26.17 -8.86
C ASN A 958 -34.48 -25.37 -7.80
N SER A 959 -34.55 -25.79 -6.54
CA SER A 959 -33.92 -25.07 -5.43
C SER A 959 -33.23 -25.99 -4.44
N VAL A 960 -32.47 -25.39 -3.51
CA VAL A 960 -32.01 -26.06 -2.30
C VAL A 960 -32.33 -25.20 -1.09
N ILE A 961 -32.81 -25.83 -0.04
CA ILE A 961 -33.06 -25.20 1.26
C ILE A 961 -31.71 -24.84 1.89
N LEU A 962 -31.54 -23.59 2.29
CA LEU A 962 -30.41 -23.17 3.12
C LEU A 962 -30.56 -23.81 4.51
N GLU A 963 -29.99 -24.99 4.70
CA GLU A 963 -29.91 -25.69 5.98
C GLU A 963 -28.46 -26.03 6.31
N GLY A 964 -27.94 -25.43 7.37
CA GLY A 964 -26.65 -25.74 7.97
C GLY A 964 -26.68 -25.36 9.45
N LYS A 965 -26.01 -26.14 10.30
CA LYS A 965 -25.70 -25.70 11.67
C LYS A 965 -24.58 -24.67 11.60
N ASP A 966 -24.46 -23.83 12.62
CA ASP A 966 -23.28 -22.95 12.76
C ASP A 966 -21.99 -23.75 12.57
N GLY A 967 -21.20 -23.38 11.56
CA GLY A 967 -19.90 -23.97 11.24
C GLY A 967 -19.87 -25.08 10.18
N GLU A 968 -20.99 -25.46 9.55
CA GLU A 968 -21.01 -26.46 8.47
C GLU A 968 -21.44 -25.83 7.13
N GLU A 969 -20.50 -25.70 6.19
CA GLU A 969 -20.72 -25.09 4.86
C GLU A 969 -20.97 -26.16 3.80
N LYS A 970 -22.09 -26.05 3.08
CA LYS A 970 -22.45 -26.98 1.99
C LYS A 970 -22.17 -26.37 0.63
N TYR A 971 -21.78 -27.21 -0.33
CA TYR A 971 -21.33 -26.80 -1.65
C TYR A 971 -22.34 -27.13 -2.74
N TYR A 972 -22.65 -26.17 -3.61
CA TYR A 972 -23.61 -26.31 -4.70
C TYR A 972 -23.08 -25.72 -6.00
N TYR A 973 -23.35 -26.41 -7.10
CA TYR A 973 -22.98 -25.96 -8.44
C TYR A 973 -24.12 -25.22 -9.13
N LEU A 974 -23.80 -24.05 -9.68
CA LEU A 974 -24.68 -23.22 -10.51
C LEU A 974 -24.24 -23.38 -11.97
N PRO A 975 -24.89 -24.25 -12.76
CA PRO A 975 -24.43 -24.62 -14.09
C PRO A 975 -24.55 -23.50 -15.12
N ASP A 976 -25.56 -22.63 -15.00
CA ASP A 976 -25.77 -21.51 -15.92
C ASP A 976 -24.65 -20.45 -15.81
N ASP A 977 -24.01 -20.35 -14.64
CA ASP A 977 -22.97 -19.35 -14.35
C ASP A 977 -21.56 -19.94 -14.30
N ASN A 978 -21.40 -21.26 -14.40
CA ASN A 978 -20.14 -21.96 -14.15
C ASN A 978 -19.50 -21.58 -12.80
N LYS A 979 -20.30 -21.69 -11.73
CA LYS A 979 -19.88 -21.31 -10.38
C LYS A 979 -20.15 -22.42 -9.38
N LEU A 980 -19.19 -22.62 -8.48
CA LEU A 980 -19.38 -23.39 -7.26
C LEU A 980 -19.57 -22.40 -6.12
N VAL A 981 -20.65 -22.54 -5.36
CA VAL A 981 -20.94 -21.72 -4.18
C VAL A 981 -20.93 -22.57 -2.94
N TYR A 982 -20.51 -21.99 -1.82
CA TYR A 982 -20.64 -22.58 -0.50
C TYR A 982 -21.51 -21.68 0.38
N MET A 983 -22.27 -22.30 1.27
CA MET A 983 -23.31 -21.57 2.00
C MET A 983 -23.70 -22.20 3.32
N ASN A 984 -24.26 -21.34 4.19
CA ASN A 984 -25.01 -21.68 5.38
C ASN A 984 -26.27 -20.79 5.50
N GLU A 985 -26.90 -20.74 6.68
CA GLU A 985 -28.13 -19.95 6.90
C GLU A 985 -27.95 -18.42 6.83
N ASN A 986 -26.70 -17.91 6.89
CA ASN A 986 -26.41 -16.48 7.02
C ASN A 986 -25.71 -15.87 5.79
N HIS A 987 -25.02 -16.68 4.98
CA HIS A 987 -24.31 -16.19 3.79
C HIS A 987 -24.23 -17.21 2.65
N VAL A 988 -24.02 -16.68 1.45
CA VAL A 988 -23.76 -17.44 0.23
C VAL A 988 -22.53 -16.84 -0.45
N ASN A 989 -21.48 -17.64 -0.58
CA ASN A 989 -20.20 -17.20 -1.11
C ASN A 989 -19.77 -18.05 -2.30
N GLU A 990 -19.01 -17.44 -3.21
CA GLU A 990 -18.42 -18.14 -4.35
C GLU A 990 -17.07 -18.76 -3.95
N VAL A 991 -16.83 -19.99 -4.40
CA VAL A 991 -15.49 -20.58 -4.31
C VAL A 991 -14.58 -19.88 -5.31
N THR A 992 -13.51 -19.26 -4.83
CA THR A 992 -12.57 -18.50 -5.65
C THR A 992 -11.15 -19.02 -5.49
N GLY A 993 -10.46 -19.30 -6.60
CA GLY A 993 -9.09 -19.79 -6.61
C GLY A 993 -8.85 -20.87 -7.68
N LYS A 994 -7.64 -21.44 -7.70
CA LYS A 994 -7.29 -22.55 -8.59
C LYS A 994 -7.29 -23.86 -7.79
N TYR A 995 -8.39 -24.61 -7.88
CA TYR A 995 -8.60 -25.81 -7.07
C TYR A 995 -9.21 -26.94 -7.88
N SER A 996 -8.91 -28.18 -7.47
CA SER A 996 -9.70 -29.36 -7.83
C SER A 996 -10.56 -29.73 -6.62
N ILE A 997 -11.88 -29.74 -6.80
CA ILE A 997 -12.84 -29.87 -5.71
C ILE A 997 -13.76 -31.06 -5.98
N ILE A 998 -13.80 -31.99 -5.04
CA ILE A 998 -14.59 -33.22 -5.16
C ILE A 998 -15.62 -33.25 -4.03
N ILE A 999 -16.88 -33.11 -4.42
CA ILE A 999 -18.02 -32.99 -3.51
C ILE A 999 -18.85 -34.26 -3.59
N ASP A 1000 -19.18 -34.84 -2.44
CA ASP A 1000 -20.13 -35.93 -2.32
C ASP A 1000 -21.54 -35.43 -2.65
N ASN A 1001 -22.18 -36.07 -3.64
CA ASN A 1001 -23.47 -35.67 -4.16
C ASN A 1001 -24.61 -35.81 -3.14
N ASP A 1002 -24.47 -36.72 -2.15
CA ASP A 1002 -25.49 -36.97 -1.14
C ASP A 1002 -25.42 -35.95 0.01
N THR A 1003 -24.20 -35.61 0.43
CA THR A 1003 -23.97 -34.75 1.61
C THR A 1003 -23.72 -33.29 1.25
N SER A 1004 -23.32 -33.01 0.01
CA SER A 1004 -22.83 -31.68 -0.44
C SER A 1004 -21.59 -31.20 0.32
N LEU A 1005 -20.77 -32.14 0.82
CA LEU A 1005 -19.53 -31.89 1.54
C LEU A 1005 -18.32 -32.41 0.75
N PRO A 1006 -17.09 -31.89 1.01
CA PRO A 1006 -15.87 -32.46 0.45
C PRO A 1006 -15.72 -33.95 0.81
N LEU A 1007 -15.28 -34.77 -0.15
CA LEU A 1007 -15.07 -36.20 0.08
C LEU A 1007 -14.02 -36.45 1.17
N ASN A 1008 -14.41 -37.12 2.26
CA ASN A 1008 -13.52 -37.55 3.36
C ASN A 1008 -13.78 -39.02 3.80
N ASP A 1009 -14.59 -39.75 3.05
CA ASP A 1009 -15.02 -41.11 3.39
C ASP A 1009 -14.02 -42.17 2.94
N GLU A 1010 -13.86 -43.19 3.77
CA GLU A 1010 -13.13 -44.39 3.44
C GLU A 1010 -13.90 -45.29 2.46
N ASP A 1011 -15.23 -45.26 2.46
CA ASP A 1011 -16.03 -46.03 1.54
C ASP A 1011 -16.27 -45.28 0.22
N LYS A 1012 -16.69 -46.02 -0.81
CA LYS A 1012 -17.00 -45.41 -2.10
C LYS A 1012 -18.20 -44.49 -2.00
N ARG A 1013 -18.11 -43.31 -2.61
CA ARG A 1013 -19.18 -42.30 -2.66
C ARG A 1013 -19.40 -41.81 -4.09
N ASN A 1014 -20.63 -41.46 -4.42
CA ASN A 1014 -20.93 -40.78 -5.69
C ASN A 1014 -20.56 -39.31 -5.53
N CYS A 1015 -19.60 -38.84 -6.33
CA CYS A 1015 -19.11 -37.46 -6.20
C CYS A 1015 -18.98 -36.78 -7.56
N SER A 1016 -19.09 -35.45 -7.53
CA SER A 1016 -18.83 -34.58 -8.67
C SER A 1016 -17.47 -33.90 -8.53
N LEU A 1017 -16.70 -33.85 -9.62
CA LEU A 1017 -15.45 -33.10 -9.69
C LEU A 1017 -15.68 -31.72 -10.32
N TYR A 1018 -15.23 -30.67 -9.65
CA TYR A 1018 -15.20 -29.31 -10.14
C TYR A 1018 -13.77 -28.82 -10.29
N GLN A 1019 -13.47 -28.21 -11.44
CA GLN A 1019 -12.18 -27.55 -11.68
C GLN A 1019 -12.36 -26.05 -11.63
N CYS A 1020 -11.73 -25.39 -10.65
CA CYS A 1020 -11.79 -23.95 -10.46
C CYS A 1020 -10.54 -23.26 -11.02
N GLU A 1021 -10.73 -22.11 -11.66
CA GLU A 1021 -9.68 -21.23 -12.15
C GLU A 1021 -9.90 -19.79 -11.68
N ILE A 1022 -8.80 -19.12 -11.32
CA ILE A 1022 -8.81 -17.70 -10.94
C ILE A 1022 -9.49 -16.88 -12.06
N LYS A 1023 -10.52 -16.10 -11.69
CA LYS A 1023 -11.33 -15.25 -12.59
C LYS A 1023 -12.18 -15.96 -13.66
N LYS A 1024 -12.14 -17.30 -13.77
CA LYS A 1024 -12.95 -18.08 -14.73
C LYS A 1024 -14.04 -18.94 -14.11
N GLY A 1025 -14.16 -18.95 -12.78
CA GLY A 1025 -15.16 -19.74 -12.06
C GLY A 1025 -14.77 -21.20 -11.93
N CYS A 1026 -15.75 -22.05 -11.64
CA CYS A 1026 -15.58 -23.49 -11.47
C CYS A 1026 -16.39 -24.22 -12.53
N LEU A 1027 -15.81 -25.24 -13.16
CA LEU A 1027 -16.48 -26.05 -14.18
C LEU A 1027 -16.68 -27.46 -13.68
N LEU A 1028 -17.92 -27.98 -13.81
CA LEU A 1028 -18.20 -29.40 -13.61
C LEU A 1028 -17.46 -30.21 -14.69
N VAL A 1029 -16.63 -31.15 -14.26
CA VAL A 1029 -15.89 -32.03 -15.16
C VAL A 1029 -16.80 -33.16 -15.61
N ASP A 1030 -16.93 -33.35 -16.93
CA ASP A 1030 -17.71 -34.44 -17.50
C ASP A 1030 -17.16 -35.80 -17.06
N PRO A 1031 -17.95 -36.66 -16.38
CA PRO A 1031 -17.51 -37.97 -15.91
C PRO A 1031 -16.95 -38.87 -17.01
N SER A 1032 -17.36 -38.68 -18.27
CA SER A 1032 -16.85 -39.45 -19.42
C SER A 1032 -15.40 -39.09 -19.80
N THR A 1033 -14.91 -37.93 -19.37
CA THR A 1033 -13.52 -37.49 -19.57
C THR A 1033 -12.59 -37.98 -18.45
N LEU A 1034 -13.16 -38.50 -17.36
CA LEU A 1034 -12.41 -39.04 -16.24
C LEU A 1034 -11.90 -40.44 -16.55
N VAL A 1035 -10.64 -40.68 -16.21
CA VAL A 1035 -9.99 -41.98 -16.39
C VAL A 1035 -10.12 -42.78 -15.10
N GLU A 1036 -10.75 -43.96 -15.19
CA GLU A 1036 -10.85 -44.90 -14.06
C GLU A 1036 -9.45 -45.20 -13.50
N GLY A 1037 -9.33 -45.13 -12.17
CA GLY A 1037 -8.10 -45.33 -11.45
C GLY A 1037 -7.18 -44.11 -11.39
N LYS A 1038 -7.51 -42.98 -12.04
CA LYS A 1038 -6.73 -41.73 -11.90
C LYS A 1038 -6.94 -41.11 -10.51
N ARG A 1039 -5.88 -40.49 -9.99
CA ARG A 1039 -5.84 -39.82 -8.69
C ARG A 1039 -5.93 -38.31 -8.85
N TYR A 1040 -6.51 -37.67 -7.84
CA TYR A 1040 -6.74 -36.22 -7.78
C TYR A 1040 -6.49 -35.73 -6.35
N ILE A 1041 -6.17 -34.45 -6.22
CA ILE A 1041 -6.03 -33.75 -4.94
C ILE A 1041 -7.31 -32.95 -4.73
N ASN A 1042 -8.03 -33.25 -3.64
CA ASN A 1042 -9.21 -32.50 -3.20
C ASN A 1042 -8.76 -31.40 -2.23
N ASP A 1043 -8.62 -30.18 -2.71
CA ASP A 1043 -7.98 -29.09 -1.96
C ASP A 1043 -8.74 -28.68 -0.69
N LEU A 1044 -10.04 -28.98 -0.60
CA LEU A 1044 -10.91 -28.65 0.53
C LEU A 1044 -10.86 -29.65 1.70
N SER A 1045 -10.19 -30.79 1.57
CA SER A 1045 -10.03 -31.74 2.68
C SER A 1045 -8.73 -31.47 3.41
N ASP A 1046 -8.71 -31.19 4.72
CA ASP A 1046 -7.46 -30.87 5.40
C ASP A 1046 -6.55 -32.09 5.62
N ASP A 1047 -7.13 -33.28 5.77
CA ASP A 1047 -6.46 -34.47 6.28
C ASP A 1047 -6.51 -35.70 5.34
N LYS A 1048 -7.35 -35.69 4.29
CA LYS A 1048 -7.44 -36.78 3.29
C LYS A 1048 -7.57 -36.26 1.85
N LYS A 1049 -6.63 -35.40 1.46
CA LYS A 1049 -6.61 -34.72 0.15
C LYS A 1049 -6.57 -35.65 -1.06
N LEU A 1050 -5.82 -36.75 -0.97
CA LEU A 1050 -5.58 -37.60 -2.13
C LEU A 1050 -6.71 -38.62 -2.31
N VAL A 1051 -7.41 -38.51 -3.45
CA VAL A 1051 -8.57 -39.34 -3.78
C VAL A 1051 -8.40 -40.00 -5.15
N LYS A 1052 -9.17 -41.07 -5.38
CA LYS A 1052 -9.10 -41.91 -6.58
C LYS A 1052 -10.48 -42.06 -7.20
N TYR A 1053 -10.55 -41.88 -8.51
CA TYR A 1053 -11.77 -42.15 -9.29
C TYR A 1053 -11.88 -43.65 -9.57
N MET A 1054 -13.03 -44.24 -9.25
CA MET A 1054 -13.29 -45.69 -9.38
C MET A 1054 -14.17 -46.04 -10.60
N GLY A 1055 -14.51 -45.05 -11.44
CA GLY A 1055 -15.44 -45.23 -12.55
C GLY A 1055 -16.90 -45.07 -12.11
N ASN A 1056 -17.80 -44.85 -13.07
CA ASN A 1056 -19.24 -44.67 -12.83
C ASN A 1056 -19.58 -43.63 -11.74
N GLU A 1057 -18.87 -42.48 -11.73
CA GLU A 1057 -19.08 -41.41 -10.73
C GLU A 1057 -18.72 -41.79 -9.27
N GLU A 1058 -18.17 -42.98 -9.04
CA GLU A 1058 -17.71 -43.41 -7.71
C GLU A 1058 -16.28 -42.90 -7.42
N TRP A 1059 -16.07 -42.37 -6.23
CA TRP A 1059 -14.80 -41.89 -5.72
C TRP A 1059 -14.51 -42.49 -4.34
N ILE A 1060 -13.23 -42.57 -3.99
CA ILE A 1060 -12.76 -43.05 -2.69
C ILE A 1060 -11.48 -42.30 -2.33
N ILE A 1061 -11.19 -42.12 -1.04
CA ILE A 1061 -9.84 -41.72 -0.63
C ILE A 1061 -8.81 -42.76 -1.09
N GLU A 1062 -7.60 -42.33 -1.46
CA GLU A 1062 -6.54 -43.29 -1.76
C GLU A 1062 -6.06 -43.97 -0.48
N LYS A 1063 -5.95 -45.30 -0.54
CA LYS A 1063 -5.61 -46.18 0.60
C LYS A 1063 -4.38 -47.04 0.35
N GLU A 1064 -3.92 -47.12 -0.90
CA GLU A 1064 -2.75 -47.91 -1.23
C GLU A 1064 -1.49 -47.28 -0.63
N ILE A 1065 -0.77 -48.03 0.21
CA ILE A 1065 0.46 -47.56 0.85
C ILE A 1065 1.51 -47.25 -0.23
N GLY A 1066 2.14 -46.08 -0.14
CA GLY A 1066 3.21 -45.66 -1.04
C GLY A 1066 3.29 -44.15 -1.21
N TYR A 1067 4.01 -43.74 -2.25
CA TYR A 1067 4.36 -42.34 -2.53
C TYR A 1067 3.71 -41.86 -3.82
N TYR A 1068 3.17 -40.65 -3.79
CA TYR A 1068 2.39 -40.06 -4.88
C TYR A 1068 2.90 -38.67 -5.16
N PHE A 1069 3.29 -38.39 -6.41
CA PHE A 1069 3.87 -37.11 -6.83
C PHE A 1069 3.06 -36.50 -7.96
N PHE A 1070 2.77 -35.21 -7.81
CA PHE A 1070 1.99 -34.42 -8.75
C PHE A 1070 2.77 -33.17 -9.17
N ASP A 1071 2.65 -32.79 -10.44
CA ASP A 1071 3.25 -31.57 -10.99
C ASP A 1071 2.45 -30.31 -10.59
N LYS A 1072 2.91 -29.12 -11.01
CA LYS A 1072 2.23 -27.83 -10.73
C LYS A 1072 0.82 -27.71 -11.31
N ASN A 1073 0.45 -28.61 -12.22
CA ASN A 1073 -0.87 -28.70 -12.82
C ASN A 1073 -1.71 -29.82 -12.18
N MET A 1074 -1.25 -30.40 -11.06
CA MET A 1074 -1.87 -31.50 -10.33
C MET A 1074 -2.02 -32.78 -11.17
N ASN A 1075 -1.18 -32.97 -12.19
CA ASN A 1075 -1.08 -34.23 -12.91
C ASN A 1075 -0.02 -35.13 -12.27
N PRO A 1076 -0.19 -36.46 -12.27
CA PRO A 1076 0.87 -37.39 -11.86
C PRO A 1076 2.19 -37.10 -12.58
N VAL A 1077 3.27 -36.96 -11.82
CA VAL A 1077 4.61 -36.69 -12.39
C VAL A 1077 5.02 -37.81 -13.34
N GLY A 1078 5.27 -37.44 -14.59
CA GLY A 1078 5.80 -38.28 -15.68
C GLY A 1078 7.31 -38.10 -15.90
N LEU A 1079 7.81 -38.61 -17.04
CA LEU A 1079 9.20 -38.40 -17.47
C LEU A 1079 9.52 -36.91 -17.60
N ASN A 1080 10.63 -36.48 -17.02
CA ASN A 1080 11.08 -35.08 -16.92
C ASN A 1080 10.11 -34.12 -16.19
N GLY A 1081 9.03 -34.63 -15.60
CA GLY A 1081 8.08 -33.82 -14.84
C GLY A 1081 8.67 -33.37 -13.51
N VAL A 1082 8.42 -32.12 -13.13
CA VAL A 1082 8.85 -31.55 -11.85
C VAL A 1082 7.73 -31.75 -10.82
N PRO A 1083 8.00 -32.40 -9.68
CA PRO A 1083 7.03 -32.50 -8.60
C PRO A 1083 6.79 -31.13 -7.95
N SER A 1084 5.52 -30.83 -7.70
CA SER A 1084 5.05 -29.66 -6.95
C SER A 1084 4.37 -30.07 -5.65
N GLU A 1085 3.63 -31.17 -5.67
CA GLU A 1085 2.95 -31.75 -4.51
C GLU A 1085 3.34 -33.22 -4.36
N ALA A 1086 3.47 -33.68 -3.11
CA ALA A 1086 3.88 -35.04 -2.82
C ALA A 1086 3.22 -35.56 -1.55
N TYR A 1087 2.71 -36.79 -1.59
CA TYR A 1087 2.01 -37.43 -0.47
C TYR A 1087 2.57 -38.83 -0.19
N GLU A 1088 2.71 -39.14 1.09
CA GLU A 1088 2.93 -40.50 1.60
C GLU A 1088 1.63 -41.02 2.20
N ILE A 1089 1.25 -42.23 1.78
CA ILE A 1089 0.16 -42.98 2.37
C ILE A 1089 0.74 -44.12 3.18
N TYR A 1090 0.40 -44.15 4.47
CA TYR A 1090 0.90 -45.14 5.41
C TYR A 1090 -0.20 -45.55 6.38
N LYS A 1091 0.10 -46.60 7.15
CA LYS A 1091 -0.82 -47.17 8.14
C LYS A 1091 -0.29 -46.88 9.54
N GLU A 1092 -1.08 -46.19 10.35
CA GLU A 1092 -0.78 -45.89 11.75
C GLU A 1092 -1.91 -46.40 12.64
N ASN A 1093 -1.58 -47.24 13.63
CA ASN A 1093 -2.56 -47.84 14.54
C ASN A 1093 -3.76 -48.53 13.88
N GLY A 1094 -3.59 -49.04 12.65
CA GLY A 1094 -4.67 -49.69 11.90
C GLY A 1094 -5.40 -48.80 10.90
N PHE A 1095 -5.25 -47.47 11.01
CA PHE A 1095 -5.94 -46.49 10.18
C PHE A 1095 -5.04 -45.98 9.04
N ILE A 1096 -5.66 -45.66 7.89
CA ILE A 1096 -4.97 -45.03 6.78
C ILE A 1096 -4.76 -43.56 7.10
N LYS A 1097 -3.52 -43.10 6.92
CA LYS A 1097 -3.14 -41.69 7.02
C LYS A 1097 -2.49 -41.24 5.72
N GLN A 1098 -2.78 -40.00 5.35
CA GLN A 1098 -2.13 -39.31 4.26
C GLN A 1098 -1.32 -38.17 4.86
N LYS A 1099 -0.06 -38.05 4.46
CA LYS A 1099 0.84 -36.99 4.93
C LYS A 1099 1.49 -36.34 3.73
N SER A 1100 1.48 -35.01 3.67
CA SER A 1100 2.29 -34.29 2.69
C SER A 1100 3.77 -34.53 3.00
N ILE A 1101 4.53 -34.91 1.99
CA ILE A 1101 5.98 -35.10 2.03
C ILE A 1101 6.70 -34.14 1.08
N LYS A 1102 6.00 -33.08 0.62
CA LYS A 1102 6.57 -32.03 -0.23
C LYS A 1102 7.90 -31.52 0.33
N ASP A 1103 7.93 -31.21 1.62
CA ASP A 1103 9.08 -30.66 2.33
C ASP A 1103 9.90 -31.73 3.09
N SER A 1104 9.78 -33.01 2.70
CA SER A 1104 10.55 -34.08 3.32
C SER A 1104 12.05 -33.91 3.07
N THR A 1105 12.86 -34.15 4.10
CA THR A 1105 14.33 -34.13 4.03
C THR A 1105 14.95 -35.53 3.92
N ILE A 1106 14.11 -36.57 3.87
CA ILE A 1106 14.59 -37.96 3.79
C ILE A 1106 15.21 -38.20 2.42
N VAL A 1107 16.50 -38.53 2.41
CA VAL A 1107 17.23 -38.88 1.19
C VAL A 1107 16.82 -40.27 0.72
N GLY A 1108 16.49 -40.41 -0.56
CA GLY A 1108 16.13 -41.70 -1.12
C GLY A 1108 15.56 -41.64 -2.53
N PHE A 1109 15.15 -42.82 -3.00
CA PHE A 1109 14.45 -42.99 -4.27
C PHE A 1109 13.03 -43.48 -3.99
N TYR A 1110 12.06 -42.87 -4.66
CA TYR A 1110 10.64 -43.01 -4.39
C TYR A 1110 9.92 -43.35 -5.69
N PHE A 1111 9.17 -44.44 -5.66
CA PHE A 1111 8.32 -44.84 -6.77
C PHE A 1111 7.05 -44.01 -6.76
N ASN A 1112 6.79 -43.28 -7.84
CA ASN A 1112 5.53 -42.59 -8.02
C ASN A 1112 4.41 -43.59 -8.35
N LYS A 1113 3.46 -43.77 -7.43
CA LYS A 1113 2.26 -44.59 -7.63
C LYS A 1113 1.10 -43.82 -8.28
N ALA A 1114 1.24 -42.51 -8.51
CA ALA A 1114 0.17 -41.71 -9.09
C ALA A 1114 -0.07 -41.98 -10.59
N ASN A 1115 0.91 -42.56 -11.30
CA ASN A 1115 0.83 -42.89 -12.73
C ASN A 1115 0.97 -44.41 -12.98
N SER A 1116 0.48 -44.89 -14.13
CA SER A 1116 0.67 -46.26 -14.61
C SER A 1116 2.13 -46.54 -15.01
N ASN A 1117 2.80 -45.55 -15.62
CA ASN A 1117 4.23 -45.63 -15.92
C ASN A 1117 5.03 -45.63 -14.61
N LYS A 1118 6.04 -46.50 -14.52
CA LYS A 1118 6.93 -46.54 -13.37
C LYS A 1118 7.91 -45.38 -13.47
N VAL A 1119 7.64 -44.34 -12.68
CA VAL A 1119 8.48 -43.16 -12.57
C VAL A 1119 9.15 -43.17 -11.21
N LEU A 1120 10.46 -43.02 -11.23
CA LEU A 1120 11.29 -42.87 -10.05
C LEU A 1120 11.59 -41.38 -9.84
N LEU A 1121 11.43 -40.91 -8.61
CA LEU A 1121 11.93 -39.62 -8.18
C LEU A 1121 12.97 -39.87 -7.10
N ASN A 1122 14.01 -39.05 -7.04
CA ASN A 1122 14.89 -39.02 -5.88
C ASN A 1122 14.64 -37.76 -5.06
N ASN A 1123 14.91 -37.86 -3.77
CA ASN A 1123 15.09 -36.71 -2.91
C ASN A 1123 16.53 -36.78 -2.41
N ASN A 1124 17.29 -35.70 -2.63
CA ASN A 1124 18.68 -35.63 -2.20
C ASN A 1124 18.86 -34.90 -0.86
N ASN A 1125 17.76 -34.59 -0.15
CA ASN A 1125 17.61 -33.68 1.01
C ASN A 1125 17.43 -32.19 0.67
N LYS A 1126 17.80 -31.77 -0.53
CA LYS A 1126 17.68 -30.37 -0.96
C LYS A 1126 16.46 -30.13 -1.84
N TYR A 1127 16.15 -31.07 -2.72
CA TYR A 1127 15.00 -30.99 -3.63
C TYR A 1127 14.61 -32.38 -4.17
N TRP A 1128 13.41 -32.47 -4.74
CA TRP A 1128 12.94 -33.64 -5.48
C TRP A 1128 13.37 -33.61 -6.95
N SER A 1129 13.97 -34.69 -7.47
CA SER A 1129 14.36 -34.77 -8.88
C SER A 1129 13.15 -34.69 -9.82
N LYS A 1130 13.42 -34.33 -11.08
CA LYS A 1130 12.49 -34.61 -12.18
C LYS A 1130 12.22 -36.12 -12.26
N GLY A 1131 11.03 -36.49 -12.72
CA GLY A 1131 10.64 -37.89 -12.87
C GLY A 1131 11.53 -38.61 -13.90
N ILE A 1132 12.08 -39.75 -13.49
CA ILE A 1132 12.87 -40.64 -14.34
C ILE A 1132 12.02 -41.85 -14.67
N GLU A 1133 11.75 -42.10 -15.94
CA GLU A 1133 11.07 -43.33 -16.36
C GLU A 1133 12.01 -44.52 -16.17
N ILE A 1134 11.51 -45.57 -15.53
CA ILE A 1134 12.26 -46.81 -15.29
C ILE A 1134 11.53 -48.00 -15.89
N HIS A 1135 12.29 -48.94 -16.43
CA HIS A 1135 11.78 -50.07 -17.18
C HIS A 1135 11.97 -51.40 -16.43
N PRO A 1136 11.13 -52.41 -16.71
CA PRO A 1136 11.29 -53.73 -16.11
C PRO A 1136 12.61 -54.37 -16.54
N SER A 1137 13.23 -55.10 -15.62
CA SER A 1137 14.44 -55.88 -15.89
C SER A 1137 14.35 -57.29 -15.32
N ASN A 1138 15.01 -58.21 -16.00
CA ASN A 1138 15.32 -59.53 -15.49
C ASN A 1138 16.48 -59.39 -14.51
N VAL A 1139 16.16 -59.52 -13.23
CA VAL A 1139 17.11 -59.43 -12.13
C VAL A 1139 17.48 -60.85 -11.71
N THR A 1140 18.69 -61.29 -12.04
CA THR A 1140 19.23 -62.61 -11.68
C THR A 1140 20.42 -62.47 -10.75
N GLU A 1141 20.46 -63.27 -9.68
CA GLU A 1141 21.67 -63.40 -8.87
C GLU A 1141 22.67 -64.28 -9.60
N ILE A 1142 23.88 -63.76 -9.77
CA ILE A 1142 25.05 -64.44 -10.33
C ILE A 1142 26.17 -64.46 -9.28
N GLU A 1143 27.20 -65.27 -9.47
CA GLU A 1143 28.31 -65.39 -8.50
C GLU A 1143 29.01 -64.05 -8.19
N GLU A 1144 28.97 -63.09 -9.11
CA GLU A 1144 29.57 -61.74 -8.97
C GLU A 1144 28.60 -60.68 -8.41
N GLY A 1145 27.34 -61.03 -8.11
CA GLY A 1145 26.33 -60.11 -7.58
C GLY A 1145 24.98 -60.18 -8.29
N ILE A 1146 24.33 -59.03 -8.47
CA ILE A 1146 23.03 -58.94 -9.13
C ILE A 1146 23.22 -58.52 -10.59
N SER A 1147 22.79 -59.35 -11.53
CA SER A 1147 22.72 -59.05 -12.97
C SER A 1147 21.35 -58.49 -13.32
N CYS A 1148 21.30 -57.26 -13.85
CA CYS A 1148 20.09 -56.65 -14.40
C CYS A 1148 20.17 -56.67 -15.93
N GLN A 1149 19.24 -57.38 -16.58
CA GLN A 1149 19.12 -57.40 -18.03
C GLN A 1149 17.80 -56.78 -18.46
N THR A 1150 17.85 -55.84 -19.41
CA THR A 1150 16.64 -55.28 -20.03
C THR A 1150 15.80 -56.39 -20.64
N THR A 1151 14.47 -56.29 -20.52
CA THR A 1151 13.53 -57.17 -21.22
C THR A 1151 13.18 -56.67 -22.63
N ASN A 1152 13.77 -55.54 -23.06
CA ASN A 1152 13.50 -54.90 -24.35
C ASN A 1152 14.82 -54.58 -25.09
N GLU A 1153 14.96 -55.12 -26.30
CA GLU A 1153 16.17 -55.00 -27.14
C GLU A 1153 16.46 -53.58 -27.65
N THR A 1154 15.47 -52.66 -27.62
CA THR A 1154 15.68 -51.26 -28.01
C THR A 1154 16.12 -50.35 -26.86
N ILE A 1155 16.11 -50.85 -25.62
CA ILE A 1155 16.48 -50.08 -24.42
C ILE A 1155 17.91 -50.43 -24.03
N THR A 1156 18.79 -49.43 -23.98
CA THR A 1156 20.16 -49.59 -23.51
C THR A 1156 20.32 -48.82 -22.21
N TYR A 1157 20.77 -49.48 -21.14
CA TYR A 1157 21.05 -48.83 -19.87
C TYR A 1157 22.48 -48.30 -19.84
N ALA A 1158 22.65 -47.05 -19.41
CA ALA A 1158 23.94 -46.48 -19.05
C ALA A 1158 24.27 -46.82 -17.58
N LYS A 1159 25.55 -46.67 -17.23
CA LYS A 1159 25.99 -46.82 -15.84
C LYS A 1159 25.31 -45.76 -14.96
N GLY A 1160 24.55 -46.20 -13.95
CA GLY A 1160 23.78 -45.32 -13.05
C GLY A 1160 22.27 -45.36 -13.28
N ASP A 1161 21.79 -46.03 -14.33
CA ASP A 1161 20.37 -46.19 -14.59
C ASP A 1161 19.69 -47.14 -13.60
N TYR A 1162 18.39 -46.91 -13.40
CA TYR A 1162 17.55 -47.69 -12.50
C TYR A 1162 16.57 -48.56 -13.29
N CYS A 1163 16.34 -49.77 -12.81
CA CYS A 1163 15.34 -50.69 -13.32
C CYS A 1163 14.57 -51.34 -12.16
N TYR A 1164 13.40 -51.92 -12.45
CA TYR A 1164 12.64 -52.66 -11.43
C TYR A 1164 12.46 -54.12 -11.83
N LYS A 1165 12.42 -55.01 -10.84
CA LYS A 1165 12.14 -56.44 -11.05
C LYS A 1165 10.66 -56.60 -11.41
N SER A 1166 10.37 -57.19 -12.57
CA SER A 1166 9.01 -57.57 -12.94
C SER A 1166 8.54 -58.74 -12.08
N GLY A 1167 7.39 -58.60 -11.42
CA GLY A 1167 6.82 -59.60 -10.50
C GLY A 1167 5.32 -59.41 -10.33
#